data_AF-A0AAX1YEQ6-F1
#
_entry.id   AF-A0AAX1YEQ6-F1
#
_cell.length_a   1.000
_cell.length_b   1.000
_cell.length_c   1.000
_cell.angle_alpha   90.00
_cell.angle_beta   90.00
_cell.angle_gamma   90.00
#
_symmetry.space_group_name_H-M   'P 1'
#
loop_
_entity.id
_entity.type
_entity.pdbx_description
1 polymer ?
#
loop_
_entity_poly.entity_id
_entity_poly.type
_entity_poly.pdbx_seq_one_letter_code
_entity_poly.pdbx_strand_id
1 'polypeptide(L)'
;MENKVHFKLHKVKKQWVTIAVSGLALGASLVGVGVSADEQAANQVTSASTPESVSQDPDLVVTETTVATAKADQVATNSATDTTATVTADKQPVLKEDQASSTYNLSSGETRTATSTSETTSTVTEVNSQAPESVETTVVSGGQFKSDAEGNWYYLKDGKNLTGAQNVDHFDLYFHEDGKQAKGEIITENGQSFYYDKANGRKVTNTSINIDGQAYTADAQGRLTAVLPETNKRNQFIEDNNHNWYYLGKDGKPVTGAQNIDGFNLYFHEDGRQAKNEIVTINGDSYYFDKDNGRRVTGLQALNNVNHKYFGFYYFDKDGKMVKDDFITENGNLYYFDATGNQPNFVFVSDKAGNWYYINDFKATKGFSAPFGFQTEFLDRSQAHYKTSVQNLNGQQYYFDPKTGIMVTNRYVSDDKGNWYYFGKDGKALHGFQTVDGSLHYFNDNGQQVKGDFLYYGNDIYYFDKDNGNPVTNQFINRDNSWYYFGADGKAVSGFQTINGQNLYFHEYGVQAKGQLVTVGGKTYYFDPNTGDKWVNRSLTLNGTVYNFDSNGVATTKADQTTNRNQFVKGTDQEWYYYDANGKKVTGFQTINKDLYYFNDKGQQIRGKIFNLGDNHYFANKDTGAVLRNAFYHDKSTGRYGDFSENIYYAGNDGAFKTGWFEVDGNRYYGSDYSDDDTPKGNLYTGVINSQLFSPDGKLLTNGLYPEFKRTGENSYELEGVYVTDADGNIKEGPYQYDGKILGSKYSYVRQSQWSTFDEWDILNGHLYHFDSTPMTFTAPNGQKVTTNVAIATTNKALTYRGVTFNFDAKGIDAAKEKAIHFDQLQTDRSGTSYLYENGQKVTGLKTFDGVSYYFYEDGRQAKGTEVTINGKTYQFDQLTGIMTRNAFSKSYNYEGSPRFPYYPIRYYGNDGAALTSWQTIDGKDYFFRDSGNLETGRFVIGDRAYNADDNGVVADRKGEPAYRNRIVYDKGDNYYYNDKGEKVTGFQEVDGKVLYFDAEGKQVLGRFVTVDNYTYYLDPKTGEKYTNRSVLIDGKLYTFDKDGHVVS
;
A
#
# COMPACT_ATOMS: atom_id res chain seq x y z
N MET A 1 -4.28 37.50 -3.63
CA MET A 1 -5.05 38.56 -2.95
C MET A 1 -5.04 38.29 -1.45
N GLU A 2 -5.47 39.25 -0.62
CA GLU A 2 -5.07 39.34 0.79
C GLU A 2 -5.75 38.31 1.73
N ASN A 3 -4.96 37.66 2.58
CA ASN A 3 -5.47 36.94 3.76
C ASN A 3 -5.86 37.96 4.85
N LYS A 4 -7.16 38.22 5.01
CA LYS A 4 -7.68 39.15 6.03
C LYS A 4 -7.80 38.48 7.40
N VAL A 5 -6.75 38.60 8.21
CA VAL A 5 -6.80 38.26 9.64
C VAL A 5 -7.75 39.22 10.37
N HIS A 6 -8.50 38.73 11.37
CA HIS A 6 -9.44 39.54 12.15
C HIS A 6 -9.04 39.57 13.64
N PHE A 7 -8.56 40.73 14.10
CA PHE A 7 -8.27 40.99 15.51
C PHE A 7 -9.46 41.67 16.20
N LYS A 8 -9.92 41.16 17.34
CA LYS A 8 -10.91 41.83 18.20
C LYS A 8 -10.20 42.73 19.21
N LEU A 9 -10.30 44.05 18.99
CA LEU A 9 -9.75 45.09 19.86
C LEU A 9 -10.78 45.55 20.90
N HIS A 10 -10.48 45.39 22.20
CA HIS A 10 -11.33 45.86 23.29
C HIS A 10 -10.94 47.25 23.79
N LYS A 11 -11.92 48.14 23.92
CA LYS A 11 -11.73 49.58 24.22
C LYS A 11 -12.18 49.89 25.65
N VAL A 12 -11.25 50.34 26.50
CA VAL A 12 -11.59 50.82 27.86
C VAL A 12 -11.10 52.26 28.03
N LYS A 13 -12.03 53.15 28.40
CA LYS A 13 -11.80 54.55 28.86
C LYS A 13 -10.61 55.31 28.20
N LYS A 14 -10.65 55.39 26.87
CA LYS A 14 -9.88 56.30 25.98
C LYS A 14 -8.42 55.96 25.59
N GLN A 15 -7.86 54.79 25.93
CA GLN A 15 -6.62 54.31 25.30
C GLN A 15 -6.72 52.82 24.89
N TRP A 16 -5.78 52.37 24.05
CA TRP A 16 -5.64 50.97 23.59
C TRP A 16 -4.33 50.39 24.12
N VAL A 17 -4.35 49.15 24.63
CA VAL A 17 -3.17 48.42 25.14
C VAL A 17 -3.31 46.94 24.76
N THR A 18 -2.20 46.21 24.64
CA THR A 18 -2.14 44.77 24.35
C THR A 18 -0.92 44.16 25.03
N ILE A 19 -1.09 43.04 25.76
CA ILE A 19 -0.05 42.10 26.26
C ILE A 19 -0.74 40.86 26.88
N ALA A 20 -0.01 39.78 27.15
CA ALA A 20 -0.54 38.43 27.33
C ALA A 20 -0.23 37.76 28.70
N VAL A 21 -1.01 36.69 29.01
CA VAL A 21 -0.77 35.54 29.91
C VAL A 21 -0.03 35.74 31.26
N SER A 22 -0.74 35.48 32.37
CA SER A 22 -0.41 34.50 33.44
C SER A 22 -1.15 34.79 34.76
N GLY A 23 -1.20 33.81 35.69
CA GLY A 23 -1.34 34.11 37.15
C GLY A 23 -2.63 33.70 37.87
N LEU A 24 -2.46 32.84 38.88
CA LEU A 24 -3.40 32.25 39.85
C LEU A 24 -4.45 33.16 40.57
N ALA A 25 -5.70 32.65 40.62
CA ALA A 25 -6.46 32.20 41.82
C ALA A 25 -7.10 33.13 42.90
N LEU A 26 -8.16 32.55 43.53
CA LEU A 26 -8.85 32.85 44.82
C LEU A 26 -9.87 34.01 44.94
N GLY A 27 -10.91 33.77 45.77
CA GLY A 27 -11.87 34.78 46.30
C GLY A 27 -13.09 35.09 45.38
N ALA A 28 -14.23 34.38 45.37
CA ALA A 28 -15.17 33.91 46.40
C ALA A 28 -16.28 34.93 46.81
N SER A 29 -17.54 34.50 46.70
CA SER A 29 -18.77 34.94 47.43
C SER A 29 -19.35 36.36 47.17
N LEU A 30 -20.67 36.65 47.31
CA LEU A 30 -21.94 35.85 47.34
C LEU A 30 -23.17 36.80 47.21
N VAL A 31 -24.40 36.24 47.07
CA VAL A 31 -25.74 36.91 47.13
C VAL A 31 -26.05 37.85 45.93
N GLY A 32 -27.25 37.96 45.34
CA GLY A 32 -28.59 37.33 45.49
C GLY A 32 -29.63 38.22 44.72
N VAL A 33 -30.94 37.95 44.60
CA VAL A 33 -31.87 36.95 45.18
C VAL A 33 -33.10 36.77 44.25
N GLY A 34 -33.65 35.54 44.14
CA GLY A 34 -35.07 35.26 43.79
C GLY A 34 -35.47 35.31 42.30
N VAL A 35 -36.63 34.80 41.86
CA VAL A 35 -37.81 34.15 42.53
C VAL A 35 -38.42 33.16 41.48
N SER A 36 -38.27 31.82 41.54
CA SER A 36 -38.90 30.76 42.38
C SER A 36 -40.14 30.08 41.76
N ALA A 37 -40.10 28.74 41.62
CA ALA A 37 -41.18 27.74 41.40
C ALA A 37 -40.49 26.42 40.96
N ASP A 38 -40.06 25.46 41.79
CA ASP A 38 -40.58 24.86 43.06
C ASP A 38 -41.84 24.00 42.86
N GLU A 39 -42.04 22.82 43.48
CA GLU A 39 -41.28 21.98 44.44
C GLU A 39 -41.76 20.50 44.23
N GLN A 40 -41.23 19.35 44.71
CA GLN A 40 -40.23 18.87 45.71
C GLN A 40 -39.43 17.69 45.08
N ALA A 41 -38.24 17.22 45.51
CA ALA A 41 -37.62 16.88 46.82
C ALA A 41 -37.90 15.42 47.30
N ALA A 42 -37.08 14.76 48.14
CA ALA A 42 -35.93 15.23 48.94
C ALA A 42 -34.96 14.09 49.34
N ASN A 43 -33.76 14.48 49.83
CA ASN A 43 -32.95 13.79 50.88
C ASN A 43 -32.27 12.42 50.53
N GLN A 44 -31.17 11.97 51.19
CA GLN A 44 -30.28 12.65 52.16
C GLN A 44 -28.83 12.12 52.17
N VAL A 45 -27.98 12.93 52.81
CA VAL A 45 -26.64 12.64 53.37
C VAL A 45 -26.53 11.29 54.10
N THR A 46 -25.45 10.52 53.87
CA THR A 46 -24.56 9.98 54.95
C THR A 46 -23.29 9.31 54.40
N SER A 47 -22.28 9.18 55.28
CA SER A 47 -20.98 8.54 55.00
C SER A 47 -20.99 7.06 55.38
N ALA A 48 -20.38 6.20 54.57
CA ALA A 48 -19.88 4.88 55.02
C ALA A 48 -18.75 4.38 54.10
N SER A 49 -17.59 4.09 54.69
CA SER A 49 -16.50 3.35 54.06
C SER A 49 -16.44 1.95 54.66
N THR A 50 -16.57 0.91 53.84
CA THR A 50 -16.31 -0.49 54.21
C THR A 50 -15.76 -1.25 53.00
N PRO A 51 -14.95 -2.30 53.21
CA PRO A 51 -14.05 -2.80 52.17
C PRO A 51 -14.61 -3.99 51.39
N GLU A 52 -14.05 -4.24 50.21
CA GLU A 52 -13.93 -5.60 49.69
C GLU A 52 -12.47 -6.05 49.80
N SER A 53 -12.29 -7.15 50.53
CA SER A 53 -11.00 -7.82 50.72
C SER A 53 -10.80 -8.89 49.65
N VAL A 54 -9.73 -8.80 48.87
CA VAL A 54 -9.20 -9.98 48.18
C VAL A 54 -8.32 -10.75 49.15
N SER A 55 -8.57 -12.05 49.26
CA SER A 55 -7.83 -12.95 50.15
C SER A 55 -6.37 -13.10 49.73
N GLN A 56 -5.45 -12.96 50.69
CA GLN A 56 -4.14 -13.58 50.63
C GLN A 56 -4.10 -14.72 51.65
N ASP A 57 -3.71 -15.91 51.21
CA ASP A 57 -3.29 -17.03 52.04
C ASP A 57 -2.02 -17.62 51.36
N PRO A 58 -1.02 -18.13 52.09
CA PRO A 58 0.37 -17.82 51.75
C PRO A 58 1.24 -19.07 51.51
N ASP A 59 2.54 -18.93 51.80
CA ASP A 59 3.57 -19.97 51.86
C ASP A 59 3.92 -20.73 50.56
N LEU A 60 5.11 -20.42 50.04
CA LEU A 60 6.14 -21.46 50.06
C LEU A 60 7.46 -20.90 50.58
N VAL A 61 8.13 -21.69 51.43
CA VAL A 61 9.32 -21.28 52.19
C VAL A 61 10.60 -21.49 51.38
N VAL A 62 11.54 -20.54 51.48
CA VAL A 62 12.91 -20.69 50.97
C VAL A 62 13.73 -21.57 51.92
N THR A 63 14.33 -22.64 51.40
CA THR A 63 15.38 -23.40 52.08
C THR A 63 16.60 -23.57 51.18
N GLU A 64 17.71 -22.93 51.55
CA GLU A 64 19.02 -23.22 50.98
C GLU A 64 19.55 -24.57 51.48
N THR A 65 20.27 -25.33 50.65
CA THR A 65 21.39 -26.20 51.06
C THR A 65 22.29 -26.49 49.85
N THR A 66 23.58 -26.69 50.13
CA THR A 66 24.73 -26.65 49.21
C THR A 66 24.91 -27.82 48.23
N VAL A 67 25.37 -27.48 47.02
CA VAL A 67 26.52 -28.07 46.28
C VAL A 67 26.81 -29.59 46.37
N ALA A 68 26.70 -30.29 45.22
CA ALA A 68 27.66 -31.34 44.82
C ALA A 68 27.61 -31.64 43.31
N THR A 69 28.74 -32.06 42.73
CA THR A 69 28.94 -32.35 41.29
C THR A 69 28.77 -33.83 40.92
N ALA A 70 28.26 -34.13 39.72
CA ALA A 70 28.65 -35.32 38.93
C ALA A 70 28.42 -35.11 37.41
N LYS A 71 29.04 -35.95 36.58
CA LYS A 71 29.06 -35.91 35.10
C LYS A 71 28.38 -37.13 34.47
N ALA A 72 28.30 -37.10 33.13
CA ALA A 72 28.22 -38.24 32.17
C ALA A 72 26.81 -38.61 31.64
N ASP A 73 26.62 -38.94 30.36
CA ASP A 73 27.50 -38.72 29.18
C ASP A 73 26.72 -38.86 27.85
N GLN A 74 26.99 -37.96 26.88
CA GLN A 74 26.94 -38.15 25.40
C GLN A 74 25.61 -38.69 24.78
N VAL A 75 25.38 -38.76 23.44
CA VAL A 75 26.18 -38.66 22.19
C VAL A 75 25.37 -37.74 21.24
N ALA A 76 25.88 -36.60 20.76
CA ALA A 76 26.62 -36.36 19.48
C ALA A 76 25.83 -36.76 18.20
N THR A 77 26.00 -36.24 16.98
CA THR A 77 27.13 -35.65 16.19
C THR A 77 26.52 -34.75 15.08
N ASN A 78 27.19 -33.88 14.30
CA ASN A 78 28.56 -33.34 14.17
C ASN A 78 28.44 -31.93 13.50
N SER A 79 29.26 -30.91 13.76
CA SER A 79 30.69 -30.71 13.39
C SER A 79 30.91 -30.54 11.86
N ALA A 80 31.78 -29.65 11.35
CA ALA A 80 32.89 -28.90 11.96
C ALA A 80 33.10 -27.52 11.24
N THR A 81 33.43 -26.42 11.95
CA THR A 81 34.78 -25.78 12.13
C THR A 81 35.40 -25.12 10.88
N ASP A 82 36.33 -24.15 10.92
CA ASP A 82 37.08 -23.44 11.99
C ASP A 82 37.03 -21.92 11.76
N THR A 83 36.93 -21.02 12.76
CA THR A 83 37.86 -20.69 13.87
C THR A 83 39.08 -19.86 13.46
N THR A 84 39.07 -18.55 13.77
CA THR A 84 40.17 -17.89 14.50
C THR A 84 39.72 -16.55 15.07
N ALA A 85 40.14 -16.24 16.30
CA ALA A 85 39.97 -14.95 16.93
C ALA A 85 41.21 -14.64 17.78
N THR A 86 41.61 -13.36 17.84
CA THR A 86 42.58 -12.88 18.84
C THR A 86 42.28 -11.42 19.18
N VAL A 87 42.22 -11.11 20.48
CA VAL A 87 41.94 -9.78 21.03
C VAL A 87 42.90 -9.52 22.19
N THR A 88 43.51 -8.33 22.23
CA THR A 88 44.17 -7.68 23.40
C THR A 88 44.87 -6.39 22.91
N ALA A 89 44.99 -5.29 23.66
CA ALA A 89 44.19 -4.76 24.77
C ALA A 89 44.53 -3.26 25.02
N ASP A 90 43.56 -2.52 25.56
CA ASP A 90 43.59 -1.28 26.35
C ASP A 90 44.81 -0.32 26.34
N LYS A 91 44.53 0.98 26.11
CA LYS A 91 44.43 1.97 27.21
C LYS A 91 43.84 3.34 26.83
N GLN A 92 43.04 3.89 27.75
CA GLN A 92 42.53 5.27 27.88
C GLN A 92 43.66 6.29 28.20
N PRO A 93 43.50 7.66 28.18
CA PRO A 93 42.33 8.44 28.70
C PRO A 93 41.95 9.78 27.97
N VAL A 94 40.67 10.25 27.88
CA VAL A 94 39.80 11.06 28.81
C VAL A 94 39.71 12.59 28.53
N LEU A 95 38.48 13.11 28.32
CA LEU A 95 37.99 14.53 28.30
C LEU A 95 38.51 15.46 27.15
N LYS A 96 37.79 16.52 26.69
CA LYS A 96 36.57 17.23 27.17
C LYS A 96 35.78 17.89 26.00
N GLU A 97 34.55 18.35 26.24
CA GLU A 97 33.65 19.04 25.29
C GLU A 97 33.99 20.53 25.07
N ASP A 98 33.62 21.15 23.92
CA ASP A 98 32.40 22.02 23.80
C ASP A 98 32.14 22.64 22.38
N GLN A 99 30.94 23.22 22.20
CA GLN A 99 30.32 24.09 21.16
C GLN A 99 30.96 24.44 19.77
N ALA A 100 30.12 24.27 18.73
CA ALA A 100 29.68 25.24 17.68
C ALA A 100 30.60 25.89 16.59
N SER A 101 30.16 25.70 15.33
CA SER A 101 29.95 26.70 14.24
C SER A 101 31.09 27.54 13.62
N SER A 102 31.18 27.50 12.27
CA SER A 102 31.50 28.63 11.33
C SER A 102 32.88 29.34 11.39
N THR A 103 33.53 29.84 10.32
CA THR A 103 33.25 29.98 8.86
C THR A 103 34.50 30.51 8.09
N TYR A 104 34.54 30.37 6.75
CA TYR A 104 35.19 31.31 5.77
C TYR A 104 36.74 31.53 5.87
N ASN A 105 37.47 32.21 4.97
CA ASN A 105 37.39 32.53 3.51
C ASN A 105 38.79 33.00 3.03
N LEU A 106 38.96 33.26 1.72
CA LEU A 106 39.71 34.38 1.05
C LEU A 106 40.06 33.92 -0.40
N SER A 107 40.07 34.73 -1.47
CA SER A 107 39.55 36.07 -1.81
C SER A 107 39.67 36.25 -3.37
N SER A 108 39.24 37.30 -4.09
CA SER A 108 38.69 38.63 -3.78
C SER A 108 38.01 39.31 -5.00
N GLY A 109 36.84 39.92 -4.78
CA GLY A 109 36.30 41.15 -5.43
C GLY A 109 35.81 41.11 -6.89
N GLU A 110 35.40 42.22 -7.53
CA GLU A 110 34.88 43.57 -7.13
C GLU A 110 34.48 44.35 -8.44
N THR A 111 33.58 45.34 -8.54
CA THR A 111 32.36 45.69 -7.76
C THR A 111 31.53 46.82 -8.44
N ARG A 112 30.20 46.60 -8.64
CA ARG A 112 29.09 47.60 -8.80
C ARG A 112 29.12 48.61 -10.00
N THR A 113 28.03 49.29 -10.45
CA THR A 113 26.59 49.35 -10.05
C THR A 113 25.63 49.72 -11.23
N ALA A 114 24.36 49.29 -11.12
CA ALA A 114 23.11 49.99 -11.50
C ALA A 114 22.72 50.32 -12.99
N THR A 115 21.89 49.45 -13.56
CA THR A 115 20.54 49.73 -14.16
C THR A 115 20.34 50.81 -15.25
N SER A 116 20.05 50.39 -16.50
CA SER A 116 18.69 50.48 -17.12
C SER A 116 18.60 49.87 -18.54
N THR A 117 17.44 49.29 -18.86
CA THR A 117 16.77 49.14 -20.19
C THR A 117 17.54 48.97 -21.53
N SER A 118 17.10 47.95 -22.28
CA SER A 118 16.77 47.95 -23.72
C SER A 118 17.83 47.73 -24.83
N GLU A 119 17.36 46.91 -25.78
CA GLU A 119 17.47 47.02 -27.25
C GLU A 119 18.74 46.63 -28.04
N THR A 120 18.62 45.45 -28.65
CA THR A 120 18.65 45.18 -30.12
C THR A 120 19.92 45.42 -30.97
N THR A 121 20.28 44.33 -31.68
CA THR A 121 20.83 44.27 -33.06
C THR A 121 22.24 44.75 -33.41
N SER A 122 22.90 43.89 -34.22
CA SER A 122 23.68 44.26 -35.42
C SER A 122 25.07 44.89 -35.25
N THR A 123 26.04 44.68 -36.16
CA THR A 123 26.29 43.65 -37.20
C THR A 123 27.75 43.80 -37.69
N VAL A 124 28.19 42.90 -38.57
CA VAL A 124 29.37 43.05 -39.48
C VAL A 124 30.75 42.91 -38.83
N THR A 125 31.25 41.68 -38.86
CA THR A 125 32.45 41.26 -39.61
C THR A 125 33.54 42.31 -39.86
N GLU A 126 34.78 42.03 -39.46
CA GLU A 126 35.84 41.87 -40.48
C GLU A 126 36.95 40.93 -40.01
N VAL A 127 37.72 40.42 -40.98
CA VAL A 127 38.66 39.32 -40.80
C VAL A 127 40.09 39.86 -40.87
N ASN A 128 40.94 39.50 -39.92
CA ASN A 128 42.33 39.19 -40.26
C ASN A 128 42.91 38.08 -39.37
N SER A 129 43.84 37.33 -39.97
CA SER A 129 44.49 36.15 -39.39
C SER A 129 45.61 36.48 -38.41
N GLN A 130 45.71 35.68 -37.35
CA GLN A 130 46.98 35.41 -36.68
C GLN A 130 47.06 33.91 -36.38
N ALA A 131 48.24 33.31 -36.56
CA ALA A 131 48.40 31.86 -36.45
C ALA A 131 48.42 31.39 -34.98
N PRO A 132 47.83 30.23 -34.65
CA PRO A 132 47.93 29.65 -33.31
C PRO A 132 49.33 29.08 -33.05
N GLU A 133 49.80 29.23 -31.81
CA GLU A 133 51.10 28.74 -31.35
C GLU A 133 51.11 27.22 -31.19
N SER A 134 52.28 26.60 -31.33
CA SER A 134 52.46 25.15 -31.20
C SER A 134 52.48 24.71 -29.74
N VAL A 135 51.47 23.94 -29.33
CA VAL A 135 51.48 23.24 -28.03
C VAL A 135 52.37 21.99 -28.15
N GLU A 136 53.39 21.88 -27.30
CA GLU A 136 54.23 20.68 -27.23
C GLU A 136 53.44 19.49 -26.64
N THR A 137 53.28 18.42 -27.42
CA THR A 137 52.74 17.14 -26.94
C THR A 137 53.85 16.29 -26.32
N THR A 138 53.58 15.69 -25.16
CA THR A 138 54.56 14.84 -24.47
C THR A 138 54.76 13.51 -25.21
N VAL A 139 55.90 13.36 -25.89
CA VAL A 139 56.23 12.16 -26.68
C VAL A 139 56.38 10.94 -25.77
N VAL A 140 55.54 9.93 -25.98
CA VAL A 140 55.59 8.64 -25.31
C VAL A 140 56.56 7.73 -26.05
N SER A 141 57.77 7.60 -25.53
CA SER A 141 58.81 6.70 -26.05
C SER A 141 59.13 5.56 -25.08
N GLY A 142 59.82 4.53 -25.58
CA GLY A 142 60.40 3.44 -24.78
C GLY A 142 59.47 2.28 -24.42
N GLY A 143 58.26 2.23 -24.98
CA GLY A 143 57.41 1.03 -24.93
C GLY A 143 57.69 0.05 -26.07
N GLN A 144 56.80 -0.92 -26.27
CA GLN A 144 56.89 -1.90 -27.36
C GLN A 144 55.52 -2.15 -28.00
N PHE A 145 55.50 -2.19 -29.34
CA PHE A 145 54.36 -2.69 -30.08
C PHE A 145 54.27 -4.23 -29.99
N LYS A 146 53.06 -4.73 -29.81
CA LYS A 146 52.73 -6.15 -29.85
C LYS A 146 51.47 -6.35 -30.70
N SER A 147 51.40 -7.43 -31.46
CA SER A 147 50.14 -7.88 -32.09
C SER A 147 49.56 -9.12 -31.40
N ASP A 148 48.25 -9.33 -31.54
CA ASP A 148 47.60 -10.61 -31.27
C ASP A 148 47.57 -11.52 -32.51
N ALA A 149 46.81 -12.63 -32.46
CA ALA A 149 46.72 -13.60 -33.56
C ALA A 149 45.74 -13.15 -34.65
N GLU A 150 44.81 -12.27 -34.28
CA GLU A 150 43.78 -11.66 -35.10
C GLU A 150 44.32 -10.45 -35.90
N GLY A 151 45.48 -9.92 -35.51
CA GLY A 151 46.21 -8.86 -36.19
C GLY A 151 45.98 -7.46 -35.60
N ASN A 152 45.32 -7.34 -34.47
CA ASN A 152 45.19 -6.09 -33.74
C ASN A 152 46.54 -5.72 -33.11
N TRP A 153 46.83 -4.42 -32.99
CA TRP A 153 48.08 -3.91 -32.44
C TRP A 153 47.85 -3.21 -31.10
N TYR A 154 48.80 -3.34 -30.19
CA TYR A 154 48.79 -2.76 -28.85
C TYR A 154 50.17 -2.15 -28.59
N TYR A 155 50.26 -1.02 -27.86
CA TYR A 155 51.53 -0.48 -27.38
C TYR A 155 51.63 -0.66 -25.86
N LEU A 156 52.58 -1.47 -25.42
CA LEU A 156 52.83 -1.74 -24.02
C LEU A 156 53.92 -0.81 -23.49
N LYS A 157 53.62 -0.08 -22.41
CA LYS A 157 54.59 0.70 -21.64
C LYS A 157 54.38 0.44 -20.15
N ASP A 158 55.49 0.27 -19.42
CA ASP A 158 55.50 0.01 -17.97
C ASP A 158 54.55 -1.13 -17.52
N GLY A 159 54.42 -2.16 -18.37
CA GLY A 159 53.58 -3.34 -18.15
C GLY A 159 52.08 -3.18 -18.45
N LYS A 160 51.65 -2.05 -19.05
CA LYS A 160 50.25 -1.75 -19.39
C LYS A 160 50.09 -1.35 -20.86
N ASN A 161 48.92 -1.61 -21.43
CA ASN A 161 48.53 -1.02 -22.71
C ASN A 161 48.30 0.49 -22.54
N LEU A 162 48.59 1.29 -23.57
CA LEU A 162 48.10 2.65 -23.69
C LEU A 162 46.62 2.68 -24.13
N THR A 163 45.93 3.77 -23.81
CA THR A 163 44.54 4.07 -24.24
C THR A 163 44.41 5.56 -24.60
N GLY A 164 43.38 5.92 -25.37
CA GLY A 164 43.13 7.28 -25.88
C GLY A 164 44.08 7.71 -27.01
N ALA A 165 44.02 8.99 -27.37
CA ALA A 165 44.98 9.62 -28.28
C ALA A 165 46.35 9.75 -27.61
N GLN A 166 47.41 9.32 -28.30
CA GLN A 166 48.78 9.24 -27.78
C GLN A 166 49.78 9.64 -28.86
N ASN A 167 50.74 10.52 -28.55
CA ASN A 167 51.90 10.75 -29.42
C ASN A 167 52.98 9.72 -29.07
N VAL A 168 53.07 8.63 -29.84
CA VAL A 168 54.00 7.53 -29.61
C VAL A 168 55.18 7.64 -30.58
N ASP A 169 56.39 7.82 -30.03
CA ASP A 169 57.63 7.95 -30.80
C ASP A 169 57.54 8.97 -31.98
N HIS A 170 56.87 10.10 -31.76
CA HIS A 170 56.54 11.19 -32.70
C HIS A 170 55.40 10.91 -33.71
N PHE A 171 54.59 9.87 -33.49
CA PHE A 171 53.39 9.59 -34.28
C PHE A 171 52.13 9.74 -33.44
N ASP A 172 51.17 10.54 -33.90
CA ASP A 172 49.84 10.61 -33.31
C ASP A 172 49.07 9.32 -33.65
N LEU A 173 48.83 8.48 -32.64
CA LEU A 173 48.07 7.23 -32.71
C LEU A 173 46.87 7.31 -31.76
N TYR A 174 45.88 6.44 -31.95
CA TYR A 174 44.78 6.26 -31.00
C TYR A 174 44.68 4.80 -30.58
N PHE A 175 44.40 4.56 -29.30
CA PHE A 175 44.16 3.24 -28.73
C PHE A 175 42.80 3.23 -28.03
N HIS A 176 41.96 2.24 -28.34
CA HIS A 176 40.66 2.02 -27.70
C HIS A 176 40.81 1.68 -26.21
N GLU A 177 39.71 1.66 -25.44
CA GLU A 177 39.77 1.40 -23.98
C GLU A 177 40.31 0.00 -23.61
N ASP A 178 40.23 -0.97 -24.52
CA ASP A 178 40.86 -2.29 -24.39
C ASP A 178 42.35 -2.32 -24.80
N GLY A 179 42.87 -1.19 -25.28
CA GLY A 179 44.24 -0.98 -25.72
C GLY A 179 44.52 -1.32 -27.19
N LYS A 180 43.51 -1.68 -28.00
CA LYS A 180 43.70 -1.89 -29.44
C LYS A 180 43.95 -0.57 -30.17
N GLN A 181 44.99 -0.52 -31.00
CA GLN A 181 45.28 0.60 -31.89
C GLN A 181 44.21 0.71 -32.98
N ALA A 182 43.64 1.90 -33.16
CA ALA A 182 42.74 2.19 -34.28
C ALA A 182 43.51 2.18 -35.62
N LYS A 183 43.03 1.41 -36.61
CA LYS A 183 43.69 1.22 -37.91
C LYS A 183 42.70 1.12 -39.07
N GLY A 184 42.56 2.22 -39.80
CA GLY A 184 41.63 2.35 -40.92
C GLY A 184 40.26 2.88 -40.50
N GLU A 185 40.20 3.54 -39.35
CA GLU A 185 38.99 3.92 -38.61
C GLU A 185 38.86 5.44 -38.51
N ILE A 186 37.62 5.93 -38.48
CA ILE A 186 37.30 7.29 -38.03
C ILE A 186 37.01 7.24 -36.52
N ILE A 187 37.75 8.02 -35.75
CA ILE A 187 37.55 8.20 -34.31
C ILE A 187 37.00 9.62 -34.08
N THR A 188 35.95 9.76 -33.27
CA THR A 188 35.32 11.05 -32.99
C THR A 188 35.57 11.46 -31.55
N GLU A 189 36.37 12.52 -31.36
CA GLU A 189 36.72 13.08 -30.05
C GLU A 189 36.13 14.48 -29.93
N ASN A 190 35.38 14.76 -28.85
CA ASN A 190 34.73 16.06 -28.60
C ASN A 190 33.87 16.61 -29.77
N GLY A 191 33.25 15.71 -30.55
CA GLY A 191 32.44 16.08 -31.72
C GLY A 191 33.24 16.31 -33.02
N GLN A 192 34.57 16.19 -32.98
CA GLN A 192 35.45 16.31 -34.15
C GLN A 192 35.96 14.92 -34.58
N SER A 193 35.83 14.62 -35.88
CA SER A 193 36.21 13.33 -36.46
C SER A 193 37.65 13.36 -36.97
N PHE A 194 38.42 12.31 -36.70
CA PHE A 194 39.82 12.13 -37.13
C PHE A 194 39.98 10.73 -37.75
N TYR A 195 40.75 10.60 -38.84
CA TYR A 195 41.05 9.28 -39.43
C TYR A 195 42.43 8.77 -39.01
N TYR A 196 42.52 7.50 -38.65
CA TYR A 196 43.77 6.80 -38.36
C TYR A 196 44.07 5.78 -39.47
N ASP A 197 45.22 5.92 -40.13
CA ASP A 197 45.55 5.24 -41.38
C ASP A 197 45.46 3.69 -41.32
N LYS A 198 44.95 3.07 -42.38
CA LYS A 198 44.71 1.62 -42.43
C LYS A 198 46.00 0.78 -42.42
N ALA A 199 47.10 1.27 -42.97
CA ALA A 199 48.37 0.55 -43.00
C ALA A 199 49.16 0.71 -41.68
N ASN A 200 49.24 1.92 -41.14
CA ASN A 200 50.15 2.27 -40.04
C ASN A 200 49.48 2.85 -38.77
N GLY A 201 48.18 3.17 -38.80
CA GLY A 201 47.41 3.62 -37.64
C GLY A 201 47.77 5.03 -37.14
N ARG A 202 48.35 5.88 -38.00
CA ARG A 202 48.67 7.27 -37.69
C ARG A 202 47.51 8.20 -38.05
N LYS A 203 47.28 9.23 -37.24
CA LYS A 203 46.32 10.30 -37.53
C LYS A 203 46.66 11.00 -38.83
N VAL A 204 45.71 11.06 -39.75
CA VAL A 204 45.86 11.73 -41.05
C VAL A 204 45.61 13.23 -40.88
N THR A 205 46.50 14.06 -41.41
CA THR A 205 46.44 15.53 -41.36
C THR A 205 46.84 16.14 -42.69
N ASN A 206 46.45 17.40 -42.95
CA ASN A 206 46.86 18.21 -44.10
C ASN A 206 46.66 17.56 -45.48
N THR A 207 45.62 16.75 -45.67
CA THR A 207 45.37 16.04 -46.95
C THR A 207 43.91 15.76 -47.20
N SER A 208 43.53 15.65 -48.47
CA SER A 208 42.30 14.96 -48.86
C SER A 208 42.49 13.44 -48.73
N ILE A 209 41.42 12.74 -48.42
CA ILE A 209 41.38 11.29 -48.21
C ILE A 209 40.02 10.74 -48.65
N ASN A 210 39.96 9.57 -49.27
CA ASN A 210 38.72 8.86 -49.56
C ASN A 210 38.60 7.63 -48.65
N ILE A 211 37.45 7.47 -47.99
CA ILE A 211 37.14 6.37 -47.08
C ILE A 211 35.88 5.70 -47.63
N ASP A 212 36.01 4.44 -48.05
CA ASP A 212 34.93 3.57 -48.55
C ASP A 212 34.00 4.21 -49.61
N GLY A 213 34.51 5.17 -50.38
CA GLY A 213 33.82 5.88 -51.47
C GLY A 213 33.59 7.37 -51.18
N GLN A 214 33.49 7.77 -49.91
CA GLN A 214 33.27 9.17 -49.53
C GLN A 214 34.60 9.93 -49.42
N ALA A 215 34.67 11.10 -50.06
CA ALA A 215 35.83 11.99 -49.97
C ALA A 215 35.73 12.92 -48.75
N TYR A 216 36.87 13.15 -48.10
CA TYR A 216 37.07 14.01 -46.94
C TYR A 216 38.30 14.89 -47.14
N THR A 217 38.36 15.98 -46.38
CA THR A 217 39.54 16.84 -46.21
C THR A 217 39.94 16.81 -44.74
N ALA A 218 41.20 16.47 -44.45
CA ALA A 218 41.77 16.51 -43.10
C ALA A 218 42.62 17.78 -42.95
N ASP A 219 42.31 18.62 -41.96
CA ASP A 219 43.00 19.87 -41.73
C ASP A 219 44.36 19.70 -41.03
N ALA A 220 44.98 20.83 -40.60
CA ALA A 220 46.27 20.82 -39.93
C ALA A 220 46.29 20.12 -38.56
N GLN A 221 45.12 19.92 -37.94
CA GLN A 221 44.94 19.19 -36.69
C GLN A 221 44.48 17.73 -36.93
N GLY A 222 44.06 17.41 -38.16
CA GLY A 222 43.54 16.11 -38.60
C GLY A 222 42.01 16.02 -38.63
N ARG A 223 41.30 17.14 -38.43
CA ARG A 223 39.84 17.18 -38.37
C ARG A 223 39.27 16.99 -39.77
N LEU A 224 38.37 16.01 -39.90
CA LEU A 224 37.74 15.64 -41.16
C LEU A 224 36.54 16.54 -41.47
N THR A 225 36.52 17.13 -42.66
CA THR A 225 35.31 17.72 -43.27
C THR A 225 34.95 16.93 -44.52
N ALA A 226 33.70 16.48 -44.63
CA ALA A 226 33.21 15.72 -45.79
C ALA A 226 33.17 16.60 -47.05
N VAL A 227 33.71 16.10 -48.16
CA VAL A 227 33.61 16.77 -49.46
C VAL A 227 32.27 16.40 -50.08
N LEU A 228 31.30 17.31 -49.94
CA LEU A 228 29.99 17.20 -50.56
C LEU A 228 30.12 17.25 -52.09
N PRO A 229 29.30 16.49 -52.85
CA PRO A 229 29.30 16.58 -54.30
C PRO A 229 28.85 17.98 -54.77
N GLU A 230 29.50 18.52 -55.81
CA GLU A 230 29.12 19.81 -56.39
C GLU A 230 27.66 19.76 -56.88
N THR A 231 26.80 20.52 -56.21
CA THR A 231 25.38 20.58 -56.54
C THR A 231 24.91 22.02 -56.60
N ASN A 232 24.22 22.40 -57.69
CA ASN A 232 23.55 23.70 -57.82
C ASN A 232 22.26 23.79 -56.96
N LYS A 233 22.23 23.07 -55.83
CA LYS A 233 21.08 22.94 -54.92
C LYS A 233 21.11 24.05 -53.87
N ARG A 234 19.93 24.60 -53.57
CA ARG A 234 19.71 25.69 -52.60
C ARG A 234 18.36 25.48 -51.92
N ASN A 235 18.23 25.97 -50.68
CA ASN A 235 17.05 25.88 -49.82
C ASN A 235 16.45 24.47 -49.71
N GLN A 236 17.29 23.44 -49.68
CA GLN A 236 16.84 22.04 -49.68
C GLN A 236 17.83 21.13 -48.96
N PHE A 237 17.33 19.97 -48.52
CA PHE A 237 18.15 18.91 -47.98
C PHE A 237 18.97 18.20 -49.07
N ILE A 238 20.16 17.78 -48.69
CA ILE A 238 20.99 16.81 -49.40
C ILE A 238 21.42 15.71 -48.42
N GLU A 239 21.73 14.55 -48.96
CA GLU A 239 22.28 13.40 -48.24
C GLU A 239 23.64 13.06 -48.86
N ASP A 240 24.64 12.70 -48.05
CA ASP A 240 25.92 12.18 -48.55
C ASP A 240 25.92 10.65 -48.67
N ASN A 241 26.99 10.09 -49.24
CA ASN A 241 27.12 8.64 -49.45
C ASN A 241 27.10 7.82 -48.15
N ASN A 242 27.26 8.47 -47.00
CA ASN A 242 27.29 7.88 -45.68
C ASN A 242 25.99 8.15 -44.89
N HIS A 243 24.91 8.54 -45.59
CA HIS A 243 23.58 8.86 -45.04
C HIS A 243 23.55 10.02 -44.03
N ASN A 244 24.54 10.92 -44.06
CA ASN A 244 24.46 12.17 -43.29
C ASN A 244 23.63 13.19 -44.07
N TRP A 245 22.73 13.88 -43.36
CA TRP A 245 21.83 14.87 -43.94
C TRP A 245 22.37 16.27 -43.71
N TYR A 246 22.27 17.14 -44.71
CA TYR A 246 22.70 18.54 -44.65
C TYR A 246 21.59 19.40 -45.27
N TYR A 247 21.43 20.65 -44.84
CA TYR A 247 20.54 21.61 -45.51
C TYR A 247 21.35 22.73 -46.15
N LEU A 248 21.23 22.88 -47.48
CA LEU A 248 21.93 23.96 -48.20
C LEU A 248 21.09 25.25 -48.14
N GLY A 249 21.69 26.31 -47.61
CA GLY A 249 21.08 27.62 -47.49
C GLY A 249 20.89 28.37 -48.81
N LYS A 250 20.51 29.64 -48.71
CA LYS A 250 20.29 30.53 -49.88
C LYS A 250 21.59 30.76 -50.68
N ASP A 251 22.72 30.83 -49.98
CA ASP A 251 24.05 30.96 -50.58
C ASP A 251 24.60 29.64 -51.17
N GLY A 252 23.93 28.51 -50.88
CA GLY A 252 24.30 27.18 -51.37
C GLY A 252 25.29 26.43 -50.48
N LYS A 253 25.59 26.94 -49.27
CA LYS A 253 26.43 26.26 -48.28
C LYS A 253 25.58 25.50 -47.25
N PRO A 254 26.12 24.48 -46.58
CA PRO A 254 25.49 23.89 -45.41
C PRO A 254 25.21 24.96 -44.34
N VAL A 255 24.01 24.93 -43.76
CA VAL A 255 23.68 25.72 -42.57
C VAL A 255 24.21 25.00 -41.31
N THR A 256 24.50 25.77 -40.27
CA THR A 256 25.00 25.25 -38.98
C THR A 256 24.16 25.81 -37.81
N GLY A 257 24.30 25.21 -36.63
CA GLY A 257 23.58 25.57 -35.41
C GLY A 257 22.09 25.19 -35.42
N ALA A 258 21.33 25.77 -34.50
CA ALA A 258 19.89 25.59 -34.42
C ALA A 258 19.18 26.38 -35.54
N GLN A 259 18.29 25.71 -36.28
CA GLN A 259 17.59 26.28 -37.43
C GLN A 259 16.09 25.98 -37.34
N ASN A 260 15.25 26.89 -37.84
CA ASN A 260 13.83 26.59 -38.09
C ASN A 260 13.60 26.55 -39.61
N ILE A 261 13.24 25.38 -40.13
CA ILE A 261 13.03 25.13 -41.57
C ILE A 261 11.64 24.53 -41.72
N ASP A 262 10.80 25.18 -42.51
CA ASP A 262 9.39 24.82 -42.75
C ASP A 262 8.56 24.59 -41.47
N GLY A 263 8.88 25.36 -40.41
CA GLY A 263 8.26 25.28 -39.09
C GLY A 263 8.95 24.31 -38.13
N PHE A 264 9.81 23.41 -38.62
CA PHE A 264 10.48 22.40 -37.82
C PHE A 264 11.78 22.94 -37.20
N ASN A 265 11.95 22.73 -35.89
CA ASN A 265 13.19 23.04 -35.18
C ASN A 265 14.19 21.90 -35.39
N LEU A 266 15.29 22.19 -36.06
CA LEU A 266 16.37 21.27 -36.41
C LEU A 266 17.70 21.79 -35.82
N TYR A 267 18.72 20.94 -35.79
CA TYR A 267 20.08 21.36 -35.46
C TYR A 267 21.06 20.75 -36.45
N PHE A 268 22.09 21.53 -36.80
CA PHE A 268 23.19 21.13 -37.66
C PHE A 268 24.51 21.45 -36.94
N HIS A 269 25.46 20.52 -37.00
CA HIS A 269 26.79 20.66 -36.39
C HIS A 269 27.65 21.69 -37.14
N GLU A 270 28.85 21.99 -36.64
CA GLU A 270 29.78 22.94 -37.28
C GLU A 270 30.25 22.47 -38.68
N ASP A 271 30.24 21.16 -38.94
CA ASP A 271 30.48 20.54 -40.25
C ASP A 271 29.25 20.56 -41.18
N GLY A 272 28.11 21.07 -40.70
CA GLY A 272 26.84 21.15 -41.43
C GLY A 272 25.98 19.89 -41.40
N ARG A 273 26.40 18.79 -40.73
CA ARG A 273 25.58 17.58 -40.59
C ARG A 273 24.41 17.80 -39.64
N GLN A 274 23.23 17.37 -40.02
CA GLN A 274 22.02 17.40 -39.21
C GLN A 274 22.14 16.42 -38.03
N ALA A 275 21.81 16.87 -36.82
CA ALA A 275 21.62 15.99 -35.68
C ALA A 275 20.39 15.08 -35.91
N LYS A 276 20.61 13.77 -35.90
CA LYS A 276 19.58 12.72 -36.02
C LYS A 276 19.94 11.58 -35.09
N ASN A 277 18.96 11.06 -34.33
CA ASN A 277 19.17 10.06 -33.28
C ASN A 277 20.20 10.53 -32.22
N GLU A 278 20.17 11.82 -31.86
CA GLU A 278 21.26 12.47 -31.13
C GLU A 278 20.73 13.43 -30.06
N ILE A 279 21.36 13.43 -28.88
CA ILE A 279 21.22 14.48 -27.86
C ILE A 279 22.34 15.51 -28.03
N VAL A 280 21.96 16.73 -28.39
CA VAL A 280 22.85 17.89 -28.50
C VAL A 280 22.66 18.78 -27.26
N THR A 281 23.74 19.31 -26.70
CA THR A 281 23.66 20.30 -25.61
C THR A 281 23.91 21.70 -26.17
N ILE A 282 22.94 22.61 -25.98
CA ILE A 282 22.92 23.96 -26.53
C ILE A 282 22.71 24.92 -25.36
N ASN A 283 23.68 25.82 -25.12
CA ASN A 283 23.66 26.77 -23.99
C ASN A 283 23.48 26.13 -22.59
N GLY A 284 23.87 24.85 -22.43
CA GLY A 284 23.75 24.08 -21.19
C GLY A 284 22.49 23.21 -21.09
N ASP A 285 21.44 23.53 -21.86
CA ASP A 285 20.25 22.69 -21.99
C ASP A 285 20.50 21.53 -22.97
N SER A 286 19.97 20.34 -22.68
CA SER A 286 20.11 19.15 -23.56
C SER A 286 18.84 18.93 -24.37
N TYR A 287 18.97 18.61 -25.65
CA TYR A 287 17.87 18.49 -26.62
C TYR A 287 18.04 17.23 -27.47
N TYR A 288 17.00 16.40 -27.60
CA TYR A 288 17.02 15.23 -28.50
C TYR A 288 16.45 15.57 -29.88
N PHE A 289 17.11 15.08 -30.93
CA PHE A 289 16.70 15.21 -32.32
C PHE A 289 16.39 13.83 -32.92
N ASP A 290 15.18 13.70 -33.45
CA ASP A 290 14.59 12.41 -33.85
C ASP A 290 15.46 11.61 -34.85
N LYS A 291 15.41 10.28 -34.73
CA LYS A 291 16.20 9.37 -35.56
C LYS A 291 15.84 9.39 -37.04
N ASP A 292 14.57 9.54 -37.39
CA ASP A 292 14.10 9.39 -38.77
C ASP A 292 14.15 10.74 -39.51
N ASN A 293 13.76 11.82 -38.85
CA ASN A 293 13.59 13.15 -39.45
C ASN A 293 14.41 14.29 -38.80
N GLY A 294 15.13 14.04 -37.70
CA GLY A 294 16.02 15.02 -37.07
C GLY A 294 15.31 16.26 -36.51
N ARG A 295 14.02 16.17 -36.19
CA ARG A 295 13.26 17.23 -35.50
C ARG A 295 13.52 17.20 -34.01
N ARG A 296 13.62 18.38 -33.39
CA ARG A 296 13.70 18.53 -31.94
C ARG A 296 12.44 17.96 -31.28
N VAL A 297 12.63 17.03 -30.36
CA VAL A 297 11.55 16.23 -29.77
C VAL A 297 11.02 16.85 -28.47
N THR A 298 9.77 16.54 -28.12
CA THR A 298 9.11 16.86 -26.84
C THR A 298 8.40 15.62 -26.29
N GLY A 299 8.00 15.66 -25.01
CA GLY A 299 7.36 14.55 -24.31
C GLY A 299 8.34 13.44 -23.89
N LEU A 300 7.77 12.31 -23.44
CA LEU A 300 8.52 11.13 -23.02
C LEU A 300 9.09 10.36 -24.22
N GLN A 301 10.39 10.02 -24.17
CA GLN A 301 11.10 9.29 -25.21
C GLN A 301 11.88 8.10 -24.65
N ALA A 302 11.79 6.95 -25.34
CA ALA A 302 12.58 5.76 -25.04
C ALA A 302 13.85 5.78 -25.90
N LEU A 303 15.02 5.93 -25.27
CA LEU A 303 16.31 6.06 -25.94
C LEU A 303 17.13 4.78 -25.75
N ASN A 304 17.76 4.32 -26.83
CA ASN A 304 18.59 3.11 -26.83
C ASN A 304 20.01 3.45 -27.32
N ASN A 305 20.92 3.63 -26.36
CA ASN A 305 22.34 3.93 -26.58
C ASN A 305 22.63 5.20 -27.43
N VAL A 306 21.77 6.22 -27.32
CA VAL A 306 21.93 7.51 -28.01
C VAL A 306 23.21 8.20 -27.51
N ASN A 307 24.02 8.74 -28.43
CA ASN A 307 25.39 9.24 -28.17
C ASN A 307 26.30 8.26 -27.39
N HIS A 308 26.08 6.94 -27.51
CA HIS A 308 26.77 5.89 -26.74
C HIS A 308 26.66 6.06 -25.20
N LYS A 309 25.62 6.75 -24.73
CA LYS A 309 25.49 7.18 -23.32
C LYS A 309 24.06 7.11 -22.79
N TYR A 310 23.08 7.54 -23.59
CA TYR A 310 21.70 7.71 -23.15
C TYR A 310 20.89 6.44 -23.47
N PHE A 311 20.55 5.71 -22.40
CA PHE A 311 19.76 4.49 -22.42
C PHE A 311 18.68 4.61 -21.34
N GLY A 312 17.43 4.21 -21.63
CA GLY A 312 16.28 4.35 -20.72
C GLY A 312 15.23 5.33 -21.23
N PHE A 313 14.44 5.91 -20.33
CA PHE A 313 13.37 6.86 -20.66
C PHE A 313 13.75 8.27 -20.21
N TYR A 314 13.54 9.26 -21.08
CA TYR A 314 13.91 10.66 -20.88
C TYR A 314 12.74 11.56 -21.28
N TYR A 315 12.48 12.63 -20.55
CA TYR A 315 11.40 13.58 -20.87
C TYR A 315 11.95 14.92 -21.36
N PHE A 316 11.39 15.41 -22.46
CA PHE A 316 11.73 16.70 -23.05
C PHE A 316 10.53 17.64 -22.91
N ASP A 317 10.73 18.82 -22.31
CA ASP A 317 9.64 19.75 -22.02
C ASP A 317 8.98 20.33 -23.28
N LYS A 318 7.99 21.21 -23.10
CA LYS A 318 7.29 21.90 -24.20
C LYS A 318 8.21 22.70 -25.14
N ASP A 319 9.40 23.08 -24.68
CA ASP A 319 10.41 23.81 -25.44
C ASP A 319 11.51 22.86 -25.97
N GLY A 320 11.43 21.57 -25.66
CA GLY A 320 12.32 20.48 -26.06
C GLY A 320 13.49 20.22 -25.10
N LYS A 321 13.54 20.85 -23.92
CA LYS A 321 14.63 20.70 -22.96
C LYS A 321 14.50 19.40 -22.16
N MET A 322 15.58 18.64 -22.04
CA MET A 322 15.63 17.44 -21.21
C MET A 322 15.49 17.78 -19.73
N VAL A 323 14.44 17.26 -19.09
CA VAL A 323 14.17 17.41 -17.66
C VAL A 323 15.21 16.63 -16.84
N LYS A 324 15.69 17.23 -15.75
CA LYS A 324 16.71 16.66 -14.84
C LYS A 324 16.42 17.10 -13.41
N ASP A 325 16.51 16.19 -12.46
CA ASP A 325 16.19 16.38 -11.03
C ASP A 325 14.87 17.14 -10.78
N ASP A 326 13.81 16.70 -11.46
CA ASP A 326 12.48 17.28 -11.29
C ASP A 326 11.34 16.30 -11.63
N PHE A 327 10.13 16.69 -11.24
CA PHE A 327 8.90 15.92 -11.43
C PHE A 327 8.06 16.48 -12.59
N ILE A 328 7.45 15.58 -13.37
CA ILE A 328 6.54 15.91 -14.47
C ILE A 328 5.18 15.29 -14.21
N THR A 329 4.11 16.07 -14.42
CA THR A 329 2.72 15.59 -14.35
C THR A 329 2.16 15.49 -15.76
N GLU A 330 1.80 14.29 -16.21
CA GLU A 330 1.25 14.04 -17.54
C GLU A 330 0.07 13.06 -17.44
N ASN A 331 -1.05 13.37 -18.09
CA ASN A 331 -2.29 12.58 -18.04
C ASN A 331 -2.73 12.18 -16.61
N GLY A 332 -2.57 13.09 -15.64
CA GLY A 332 -2.90 12.88 -14.22
C GLY A 332 -1.94 11.98 -13.45
N ASN A 333 -0.88 11.46 -14.09
CA ASN A 333 0.17 10.66 -13.47
C ASN A 333 1.38 11.55 -13.17
N LEU A 334 2.10 11.28 -12.09
CA LEU A 334 3.34 11.96 -11.73
C LEU A 334 4.53 11.06 -12.06
N TYR A 335 5.62 11.66 -12.54
CA TYR A 335 6.86 11.00 -12.95
C TYR A 335 8.06 11.80 -12.41
N TYR A 336 9.23 11.17 -12.23
CA TYR A 336 10.47 11.83 -11.81
C TYR A 336 11.61 11.46 -12.76
N PHE A 337 12.49 12.43 -13.04
CA PHE A 337 13.70 12.23 -13.85
C PHE A 337 14.91 12.64 -13.01
N ASP A 338 15.92 11.78 -12.96
CA ASP A 338 17.10 11.95 -12.11
C ASP A 338 18.04 13.08 -12.59
N ALA A 339 19.14 13.31 -11.87
CA ALA A 339 20.12 14.35 -12.22
C ALA A 339 20.79 14.15 -13.60
N THR A 340 20.72 12.96 -14.20
CA THR A 340 21.17 12.68 -15.58
C THR A 340 20.07 12.93 -16.61
N GLY A 341 18.81 12.93 -16.16
CA GLY A 341 17.58 13.08 -16.95
C GLY A 341 16.89 11.75 -17.29
N ASN A 342 17.42 10.63 -16.79
CA ASN A 342 16.84 9.31 -16.97
C ASN A 342 15.70 9.08 -15.97
N GLN A 343 14.74 8.22 -16.33
CA GLN A 343 13.64 7.83 -15.48
C GLN A 343 14.02 6.57 -14.67
N PRO A 344 14.27 6.67 -13.35
CA PRO A 344 14.56 5.51 -12.54
C PRO A 344 13.30 4.68 -12.27
N ASN A 345 13.46 3.47 -11.74
CA ASN A 345 12.37 2.64 -11.25
C ASN A 345 12.83 1.88 -10.00
N PHE A 346 11.90 1.58 -9.08
CA PHE A 346 12.15 0.97 -7.76
C PHE A 346 13.06 1.81 -6.84
N VAL A 347 12.90 3.14 -6.85
CA VAL A 347 13.71 4.08 -6.03
C VAL A 347 12.88 5.04 -5.20
N PHE A 348 13.45 5.54 -4.11
CA PHE A 348 12.90 6.65 -3.33
C PHE A 348 13.53 7.98 -3.75
N VAL A 349 12.72 9.03 -3.85
CA VAL A 349 13.16 10.39 -4.18
C VAL A 349 12.39 11.42 -3.36
N SER A 350 13.03 12.52 -3.00
CA SER A 350 12.39 13.62 -2.25
C SER A 350 12.21 14.86 -3.12
N ASP A 351 11.07 15.55 -3.02
CA ASP A 351 10.94 16.89 -3.59
C ASP A 351 11.76 17.95 -2.82
N LYS A 352 11.87 19.13 -3.41
CA LYS A 352 12.61 20.30 -2.86
C LYS A 352 11.98 20.87 -1.56
N ALA A 353 10.86 20.32 -1.09
CA ALA A 353 10.21 20.62 0.19
C ALA A 353 10.29 19.45 1.20
N GLY A 354 10.98 18.36 0.88
CA GLY A 354 11.18 17.20 1.74
C GLY A 354 10.05 16.16 1.73
N ASN A 355 9.08 16.26 0.80
CA ASN A 355 8.09 15.20 0.61
C ASN A 355 8.75 14.01 -0.08
N TRP A 356 8.63 12.82 0.48
CA TRP A 356 9.15 11.59 -0.13
C TRP A 356 8.13 10.90 -1.04
N TYR A 357 8.64 10.40 -2.16
CA TYR A 357 7.94 9.65 -3.19
C TYR A 357 8.68 8.33 -3.43
N TYR A 358 7.94 7.33 -3.89
CA TYR A 358 8.52 6.08 -4.41
C TYR A 358 8.15 5.92 -5.88
N ILE A 359 9.15 5.56 -6.68
CA ILE A 359 8.99 5.37 -8.12
C ILE A 359 8.78 3.89 -8.40
N ASN A 360 7.57 3.51 -8.85
CA ASN A 360 7.23 2.16 -9.26
C ASN A 360 6.46 2.18 -10.58
N ASP A 361 6.71 1.20 -11.46
CA ASP A 361 6.28 1.23 -12.86
C ASP A 361 6.56 2.61 -13.52
N PHE A 362 7.74 3.15 -13.20
CA PHE A 362 8.24 4.48 -13.57
C PHE A 362 7.44 5.69 -13.07
N LYS A 363 6.35 5.48 -12.30
CA LYS A 363 5.46 6.52 -11.76
C LYS A 363 5.80 6.87 -10.31
N ALA A 364 5.73 8.16 -10.00
CA ALA A 364 5.94 8.69 -8.65
C ALA A 364 4.66 8.62 -7.80
N THR A 365 4.64 7.70 -6.83
CA THR A 365 3.58 7.61 -5.83
C THR A 365 3.94 8.42 -4.59
N LYS A 366 3.01 9.24 -4.08
CA LYS A 366 3.20 10.01 -2.83
C LYS A 366 2.76 9.16 -1.63
N GLY A 367 3.69 8.88 -0.72
CA GLY A 367 3.55 7.80 0.26
C GLY A 367 3.94 6.44 -0.36
N PHE A 368 4.40 5.49 0.47
CA PHE A 368 5.12 4.30 0.02
C PHE A 368 4.44 2.97 0.38
N SER A 369 4.61 1.97 -0.50
CA SER A 369 4.51 0.54 -0.18
C SER A 369 5.63 -0.25 -0.91
N ALA A 370 6.17 -1.27 -0.25
CA ALA A 370 7.36 -2.00 -0.71
C ALA A 370 7.02 -3.26 -1.54
N PRO A 371 7.81 -3.60 -2.58
CA PRO A 371 7.77 -4.91 -3.21
C PRO A 371 8.81 -5.88 -2.60
N PHE A 372 8.44 -7.15 -2.46
CA PHE A 372 9.17 -8.34 -2.95
C PHE A 372 8.49 -9.62 -2.38
N GLY A 373 7.91 -10.52 -3.18
CA GLY A 373 7.71 -10.43 -4.63
C GLY A 373 6.90 -11.59 -5.22
N PHE A 374 6.60 -11.45 -6.52
CA PHE A 374 5.78 -12.32 -7.38
C PHE A 374 4.25 -12.29 -7.16
N GLN A 375 3.55 -12.23 -8.30
CA GLN A 375 2.12 -11.96 -8.50
C GLN A 375 1.66 -10.53 -8.11
N THR A 376 0.71 -10.01 -8.88
CA THR A 376 0.29 -8.60 -8.86
C THR A 376 -1.21 -8.51 -8.66
N GLU A 377 -1.64 -8.13 -7.47
CA GLU A 377 -2.99 -7.66 -7.20
C GLU A 377 -2.95 -6.15 -6.91
N PHE A 378 -3.94 -5.41 -7.41
CA PHE A 378 -4.10 -4.00 -7.06
C PHE A 378 -4.53 -3.88 -5.60
N LEU A 379 -3.72 -3.23 -4.78
CA LEU A 379 -4.11 -2.82 -3.43
C LEU A 379 -5.13 -1.68 -3.50
N ASP A 380 -6.39 -2.05 -3.68
CA ASP A 380 -7.52 -1.16 -3.46
C ASP A 380 -7.56 -0.70 -1.98
N ARG A 381 -8.04 0.52 -1.75
CA ARG A 381 -8.07 1.17 -0.43
C ARG A 381 -9.19 0.66 0.49
N SER A 382 -9.85 -0.43 0.13
CA SER A 382 -11.02 -1.01 0.81
C SER A 382 -10.70 -2.13 1.81
N GLN A 383 -9.52 -2.76 1.74
CA GLN A 383 -9.22 -3.97 2.51
C GLN A 383 -8.47 -3.67 3.83
N ALA A 384 -9.16 -3.88 4.96
CA ALA A 384 -8.76 -3.40 6.29
C ALA A 384 -7.65 -4.21 7.01
N HIS A 385 -6.89 -5.06 6.31
CA HIS A 385 -6.05 -6.09 6.93
C HIS A 385 -4.53 -5.81 6.99
N TYR A 386 -4.04 -4.72 6.39
CA TYR A 386 -2.63 -4.32 6.52
C TYR A 386 -2.43 -3.37 7.71
N LYS A 387 -2.34 -3.94 8.91
CA LYS A 387 -2.21 -3.20 10.16
C LYS A 387 -0.83 -2.52 10.27
N THR A 388 -0.83 -1.20 10.13
CA THR A 388 0.36 -0.36 10.31
C THR A 388 1.03 -0.58 11.66
N SER A 389 2.33 -0.81 11.63
CA SER A 389 3.16 -1.09 12.80
C SER A 389 4.60 -0.69 12.52
N VAL A 390 5.42 -0.58 13.58
CA VAL A 390 6.84 -0.25 13.47
C VAL A 390 7.56 -1.28 12.58
N GLN A 391 8.16 -0.83 11.49
CA GLN A 391 8.81 -1.67 10.49
C GLN A 391 10.30 -1.83 10.82
N ASN A 392 10.77 -3.08 10.89
CA ASN A 392 12.18 -3.42 11.03
C ASN A 392 12.84 -3.53 9.66
N LEU A 393 13.66 -2.56 9.29
CA LEU A 393 14.44 -2.54 8.05
C LEU A 393 15.92 -2.64 8.41
N ASN A 394 16.58 -3.74 8.01
CA ASN A 394 17.99 -4.04 8.33
C ASN A 394 18.35 -3.91 9.83
N GLY A 395 17.45 -4.39 10.71
CA GLY A 395 17.61 -4.30 12.17
C GLY A 395 17.27 -2.94 12.78
N GLN A 396 16.83 -1.97 11.98
CA GLN A 396 16.46 -0.63 12.44
C GLN A 396 14.95 -0.39 12.31
N GLN A 397 14.34 0.12 13.38
CA GLN A 397 12.92 0.45 13.44
C GLN A 397 12.56 1.81 12.82
N TYR A 398 11.49 1.84 12.02
CA TYR A 398 10.87 3.03 11.41
C TYR A 398 9.33 2.98 11.57
N TYR A 399 8.65 4.12 11.55
CA TYR A 399 7.17 4.17 11.56
C TYR A 399 6.60 5.02 10.42
N PHE A 400 5.49 4.55 9.86
CA PHE A 400 4.78 5.18 8.74
C PHE A 400 3.33 5.48 9.16
N ASP A 401 2.89 6.71 8.91
CA ASP A 401 1.58 7.21 9.31
C ASP A 401 0.42 6.44 8.62
N PRO A 402 -0.56 5.88 9.35
CA PRO A 402 -1.56 4.97 8.78
C PRO A 402 -2.52 5.59 7.76
N LYS A 403 -2.64 6.92 7.74
CA LYS A 403 -3.59 7.64 6.87
C LYS A 403 -2.92 8.20 5.62
N THR A 404 -1.59 8.24 5.60
CA THR A 404 -0.82 8.97 4.58
C THR A 404 0.40 8.20 4.02
N GLY A 405 0.84 7.12 4.68
CA GLY A 405 2.03 6.36 4.28
C GLY A 405 3.34 7.14 4.45
N ILE A 406 3.34 8.23 5.22
CA ILE A 406 4.50 9.12 5.42
C ILE A 406 5.35 8.61 6.59
N MET A 407 6.66 8.45 6.37
CA MET A 407 7.61 8.12 7.43
C MET A 407 7.67 9.26 8.47
N VAL A 408 7.50 8.93 9.75
CA VAL A 408 7.50 9.92 10.83
C VAL A 408 8.94 10.21 11.29
N THR A 409 9.26 11.49 11.47
CA THR A 409 10.57 11.99 11.94
C THR A 409 10.38 13.08 12.99
N ASN A 410 11.35 13.22 13.90
CA ASN A 410 11.36 14.15 15.04
C ASN A 410 10.02 14.24 15.80
N ARG A 411 9.38 13.09 16.10
CA ARG A 411 8.04 13.07 16.69
C ARG A 411 7.78 11.83 17.53
N TYR A 412 7.02 12.03 18.61
CA TYR A 412 6.35 10.96 19.35
C TYR A 412 5.24 10.29 18.52
N VAL A 413 5.09 8.99 18.69
CA VAL A 413 4.07 8.13 18.07
C VAL A 413 3.63 7.07 19.09
N SER A 414 2.32 6.79 19.17
CA SER A 414 1.79 5.62 19.87
C SER A 414 1.45 4.50 18.88
N ASP A 415 1.73 3.24 19.22
CA ASP A 415 1.13 2.10 18.51
C ASP A 415 -0.29 1.79 19.01
N ASP A 416 -0.97 0.85 18.34
CA ASP A 416 -2.33 0.42 18.67
C ASP A 416 -2.48 -0.21 20.08
N LYS A 417 -1.37 -0.54 20.76
CA LYS A 417 -1.35 -1.07 22.13
C LYS A 417 -1.08 0.03 23.16
N GLY A 418 -0.86 1.26 22.72
CA GLY A 418 -0.54 2.42 23.57
C GLY A 418 0.93 2.57 23.92
N ASN A 419 1.84 1.76 23.35
CA ASN A 419 3.28 1.95 23.56
C ASN A 419 3.73 3.21 22.79
N TRP A 420 4.50 4.07 23.44
CA TRP A 420 5.04 5.27 22.83
C TRP A 420 6.45 5.06 22.31
N TYR A 421 6.76 5.64 21.16
CA TYR A 421 8.06 5.61 20.50
C TYR A 421 8.42 7.06 20.12
N TYR A 422 9.70 7.39 20.06
CA TYR A 422 10.16 8.64 19.43
C TYR A 422 11.03 8.31 18.23
N PHE A 423 10.65 8.85 17.06
CA PHE A 423 11.41 8.69 15.83
C PHE A 423 12.28 9.92 15.59
N GLY A 424 13.59 9.73 15.42
CA GLY A 424 14.57 10.80 15.23
C GLY A 424 14.50 11.49 13.87
N LYS A 425 15.46 12.38 13.61
CA LYS A 425 15.55 13.17 12.37
C LYS A 425 15.76 12.34 11.10
N ASP A 426 16.25 11.11 11.25
CA ASP A 426 16.47 10.14 10.18
C ASP A 426 15.43 9.00 10.19
N GLY A 427 14.32 9.18 10.90
CA GLY A 427 13.16 8.25 10.92
C GLY A 427 13.32 7.04 11.81
N LYS A 428 14.43 6.93 12.56
CA LYS A 428 14.77 5.78 13.41
C LYS A 428 14.21 5.90 14.81
N ALA A 429 13.70 4.81 15.38
CA ALA A 429 13.32 4.78 16.80
C ALA A 429 14.53 5.02 17.72
N LEU A 430 14.36 5.87 18.74
CA LEU A 430 15.37 6.08 19.79
C LEU A 430 15.35 4.93 20.82
N HIS A 431 16.52 4.71 21.45
CA HIS A 431 16.77 3.62 22.40
C HIS A 431 17.63 4.13 23.58
N GLY A 432 17.50 3.53 24.76
CA GLY A 432 18.22 3.90 25.99
C GLY A 432 17.74 5.20 26.63
N PHE A 433 18.57 5.78 27.52
CA PHE A 433 18.35 7.11 28.08
C PHE A 433 18.51 8.18 27.00
N GLN A 434 17.52 9.07 26.87
CA GLN A 434 17.46 10.09 25.83
C GLN A 434 16.86 11.39 26.37
N THR A 435 17.41 12.54 25.96
CA THR A 435 16.80 13.84 26.24
C THR A 435 15.97 14.29 25.03
N VAL A 436 14.65 14.37 25.19
CA VAL A 436 13.71 14.81 24.15
C VAL A 436 12.98 16.04 24.67
N ASP A 437 12.93 17.11 23.87
CA ASP A 437 12.27 18.38 24.21
C ASP A 437 12.64 18.95 25.60
N GLY A 438 13.89 18.68 26.04
CA GLY A 438 14.43 19.10 27.33
C GLY A 438 14.13 18.20 28.54
N SER A 439 13.35 17.13 28.37
CA SER A 439 13.06 16.13 29.41
C SER A 439 13.86 14.84 29.21
N LEU A 440 14.27 14.19 30.29
CA LEU A 440 14.93 12.89 30.26
C LEU A 440 13.90 11.76 30.23
N HIS A 441 14.04 10.85 29.27
CA HIS A 441 13.20 9.67 29.10
C HIS A 441 14.08 8.43 28.92
N TYR A 442 13.48 7.25 29.02
CA TYR A 442 14.12 5.99 28.67
C TYR A 442 13.29 5.21 27.65
N PHE A 443 13.94 4.74 26.59
CA PHE A 443 13.34 3.87 25.57
C PHE A 443 14.00 2.47 25.67
N ASN A 444 13.20 1.41 25.68
CA ASN A 444 13.69 0.03 25.79
C ASN A 444 14.32 -0.48 24.47
N ASP A 445 14.80 -1.72 24.48
CA ASP A 445 15.45 -2.37 23.33
C ASP A 445 14.51 -2.60 22.12
N ASN A 446 13.21 -2.36 22.28
CA ASN A 446 12.20 -2.35 21.22
C ASN A 446 11.79 -0.91 20.80
N GLY A 447 12.54 0.12 21.21
CA GLY A 447 12.26 1.53 20.90
C GLY A 447 11.11 2.16 21.70
N GLN A 448 10.59 1.47 22.73
CA GLN A 448 9.39 1.87 23.46
C GLN A 448 9.73 2.67 24.72
N GLN A 449 9.11 3.83 24.89
CA GLN A 449 9.23 4.69 26.07
C GLN A 449 8.67 3.99 27.30
N VAL A 450 9.49 3.85 28.36
CA VAL A 450 9.04 3.33 29.65
C VAL A 450 8.20 4.39 30.37
N LYS A 451 6.98 4.05 30.75
CA LYS A 451 6.01 4.93 31.43
C LYS A 451 5.18 4.15 32.43
N GLY A 452 5.03 4.68 33.65
CA GLY A 452 4.23 4.08 34.72
C GLY A 452 4.83 2.84 35.35
N ASP A 453 6.11 2.56 35.08
CA ASP A 453 6.79 1.32 35.40
C ASP A 453 8.25 1.55 35.84
N PHE A 454 8.85 0.52 36.42
CA PHE A 454 10.22 0.52 36.93
C PHE A 454 11.25 0.24 35.84
N LEU A 455 12.41 0.88 35.94
CA LEU A 455 13.62 0.52 35.21
C LEU A 455 14.69 0.06 36.19
N TYR A 456 15.13 -1.19 36.04
CA TYR A 456 16.27 -1.76 36.75
C TYR A 456 17.51 -1.58 35.87
N TYR A 457 18.45 -0.73 36.28
CA TYR A 457 19.63 -0.38 35.49
C TYR A 457 20.90 -0.55 36.32
N GLY A 458 21.55 -1.71 36.19
CA GLY A 458 22.60 -2.14 37.11
C GLY A 458 22.01 -2.40 38.50
N ASN A 459 22.57 -1.72 39.52
CA ASN A 459 22.05 -1.78 40.90
C ASN A 459 21.04 -0.66 41.20
N ASP A 460 20.79 0.25 40.26
CA ASP A 460 19.86 1.37 40.44
C ASP A 460 18.45 0.98 39.99
N ILE A 461 17.44 1.42 40.73
CA ILE A 461 16.02 1.29 40.36
C ILE A 461 15.45 2.70 40.15
N TYR A 462 14.92 2.97 38.96
CA TYR A 462 14.19 4.19 38.62
C TYR A 462 12.71 3.87 38.43
N TYR A 463 11.83 4.87 38.52
CA TYR A 463 10.43 4.77 38.11
C TYR A 463 10.07 5.95 37.22
N PHE A 464 9.47 5.67 36.06
CA PHE A 464 9.06 6.68 35.10
C PHE A 464 7.58 6.98 35.26
N ASP A 465 7.21 8.26 35.31
CA ASP A 465 5.84 8.69 35.50
C ASP A 465 4.90 8.16 34.39
N LYS A 466 3.68 7.78 34.77
CA LYS A 466 2.70 7.19 33.85
C LYS A 466 2.18 8.16 32.78
N ASP A 467 2.10 9.45 33.08
CA ASP A 467 1.46 10.43 32.20
C ASP A 467 2.48 11.09 31.28
N ASN A 468 3.63 11.52 31.82
CA ASN A 468 4.67 12.23 31.06
C ASN A 468 5.90 11.37 30.69
N GLY A 469 6.21 10.30 31.42
CA GLY A 469 7.37 9.44 31.12
C GLY A 469 8.73 10.04 31.52
N ASN A 470 8.76 10.99 32.46
CA ASN A 470 9.99 11.48 33.10
C ASN A 470 10.33 10.61 34.32
N PRO A 471 11.60 10.48 34.73
CA PRO A 471 11.95 9.83 35.98
C PRO A 471 11.39 10.61 37.18
N VAL A 472 10.74 9.91 38.10
CA VAL A 472 10.20 10.49 39.34
C VAL A 472 11.33 10.81 40.31
N THR A 473 11.31 12.00 40.93
CA THR A 473 12.33 12.45 41.90
C THR A 473 11.69 13.03 43.16
N ASN A 474 12.36 12.88 44.29
CA ASN A 474 11.97 13.35 45.63
C ASN A 474 10.56 12.94 46.11
N GLN A 475 9.98 11.87 45.56
CA GLN A 475 8.55 11.55 45.66
C GLN A 475 8.29 10.08 46.03
N PHE A 476 7.19 9.86 46.77
CA PHE A 476 6.64 8.54 47.03
C PHE A 476 5.79 8.04 45.86
N ILE A 477 5.97 6.76 45.52
CA ILE A 477 5.15 6.02 44.56
C ILE A 477 4.57 4.80 45.26
N ASN A 478 3.29 4.53 45.04
CA ASN A 478 2.66 3.27 45.40
C ASN A 478 2.45 2.46 44.11
N ARG A 479 2.99 1.24 44.07
CA ARG A 479 2.68 0.26 43.04
C ARG A 479 2.29 -1.03 43.72
N ASP A 480 1.08 -1.51 43.41
CA ASP A 480 0.55 -2.80 43.84
C ASP A 480 0.61 -2.99 45.37
N ASN A 481 0.16 -1.93 46.07
CA ASN A 481 0.15 -1.73 47.51
C ASN A 481 1.55 -1.63 48.18
N SER A 482 2.63 -1.76 47.41
CA SER A 482 4.00 -1.53 47.87
C SER A 482 4.38 -0.05 47.67
N TRP A 483 4.91 0.57 48.72
CA TRP A 483 5.38 1.96 48.68
C TRP A 483 6.88 2.03 48.40
N TYR A 484 7.30 2.98 47.60
CA TYR A 484 8.69 3.26 47.23
C TYR A 484 8.94 4.77 47.38
N TYR A 485 10.18 5.19 47.59
CA TYR A 485 10.57 6.60 47.55
C TYR A 485 11.78 6.80 46.64
N PHE A 486 11.67 7.77 45.74
CA PHE A 486 12.72 8.11 44.78
C PHE A 486 13.47 9.37 45.21
N GLY A 487 14.80 9.33 45.21
CA GLY A 487 15.69 10.41 45.62
C GLY A 487 15.72 11.59 44.63
N ALA A 488 16.58 12.56 44.91
CA ALA A 488 16.79 13.72 44.03
C ALA A 488 17.48 13.36 42.70
N ASP A 489 18.13 12.21 42.64
CA ASP A 489 18.75 11.58 41.48
C ASP A 489 17.81 10.61 40.74
N GLY A 490 16.58 10.46 41.20
CA GLY A 490 15.55 9.60 40.61
C GLY A 490 15.67 8.11 40.94
N LYS A 491 16.52 7.74 41.92
CA LYS A 491 16.75 6.35 42.34
C LYS A 491 15.92 5.96 43.55
N ALA A 492 15.45 4.71 43.61
CA ALA A 492 14.79 4.17 44.79
C ALA A 492 15.76 4.12 45.98
N VAL A 493 15.35 4.63 47.15
CA VAL A 493 16.16 4.59 48.37
C VAL A 493 15.99 3.27 49.12
N SER A 494 17.04 2.80 49.78
CA SER A 494 17.03 1.61 50.64
C SER A 494 17.53 1.92 52.07
N GLY A 495 17.32 1.01 53.00
CA GLY A 495 17.72 1.13 54.40
C GLY A 495 16.87 2.10 55.24
N PHE A 496 17.42 2.55 56.36
CA PHE A 496 16.78 3.58 57.20
C PHE A 496 16.87 4.96 56.53
N GLN A 497 15.75 5.67 56.46
CA GLN A 497 15.65 6.98 55.80
C GLN A 497 14.81 7.94 56.63
N THR A 498 15.21 9.21 56.69
CA THR A 498 14.43 10.28 57.34
C THR A 498 13.83 11.19 56.28
N ILE A 499 12.54 11.04 55.99
CA ILE A 499 11.83 11.75 54.92
C ILE A 499 10.65 12.49 55.55
N ASN A 500 10.52 13.79 55.28
CA ASN A 500 9.48 14.67 55.84
C ASN A 500 9.34 14.60 57.38
N GLY A 501 10.43 14.27 58.08
CA GLY A 501 10.47 14.10 59.54
C GLY A 501 10.07 12.72 60.07
N GLN A 502 9.60 11.81 59.21
CA GLN A 502 9.30 10.42 59.57
C GLN A 502 10.56 9.55 59.46
N ASN A 503 10.66 8.54 60.34
CA ASN A 503 11.77 7.60 60.38
C ASN A 503 11.33 6.28 59.73
N LEU A 504 11.60 6.17 58.44
CA LEU A 504 11.13 5.09 57.57
C LEU A 504 12.23 4.04 57.38
N TYR A 505 11.85 2.85 56.91
CA TYR A 505 12.78 1.83 56.44
C TYR A 505 12.31 1.30 55.09
N PHE A 506 13.28 1.09 54.19
CA PHE A 506 13.07 0.52 52.88
C PHE A 506 13.98 -0.72 52.72
N HIS A 507 13.45 -1.78 52.13
CA HIS A 507 14.19 -3.01 51.86
C HIS A 507 15.20 -2.83 50.70
N GLU A 508 15.98 -3.86 50.41
CA GLU A 508 17.09 -3.83 49.45
C GLU A 508 16.66 -3.40 48.03
N TYR A 509 15.40 -3.68 47.65
CA TYR A 509 14.78 -3.28 46.39
C TYR A 509 13.82 -2.07 46.52
N GLY A 510 14.01 -1.23 47.54
CA GLY A 510 13.29 0.04 47.69
C GLY A 510 11.85 -0.03 48.20
N VAL A 511 11.34 -1.22 48.57
CA VAL A 511 10.00 -1.39 49.18
C VAL A 511 9.99 -0.89 50.62
N GLN A 512 9.08 0.02 50.97
CA GLN A 512 8.89 0.55 52.32
C GLN A 512 8.29 -0.49 53.26
N ALA A 513 8.89 -0.66 54.45
CA ALA A 513 8.31 -1.45 55.52
C ALA A 513 7.08 -0.75 56.12
N LYS A 514 5.91 -1.40 56.08
CA LYS A 514 4.65 -0.89 56.67
C LYS A 514 3.87 -2.02 57.31
N GLY A 515 3.47 -1.86 58.57
CA GLY A 515 2.74 -2.87 59.34
C GLY A 515 3.58 -4.10 59.72
N GLN A 516 4.90 -4.01 59.59
CA GLN A 516 5.83 -5.15 59.63
C GLN A 516 6.84 -5.03 60.78
N LEU A 517 7.21 -6.20 61.33
CA LEU A 517 8.38 -6.36 62.19
C LEU A 517 9.61 -6.56 61.30
N VAL A 518 10.61 -5.67 61.39
CA VAL A 518 11.85 -5.76 60.61
C VAL A 518 13.04 -5.86 61.56
N THR A 519 13.89 -6.87 61.37
CA THR A 519 15.09 -7.08 62.18
C THR A 519 16.34 -6.63 61.44
N VAL A 520 17.01 -5.59 61.96
CA VAL A 520 18.25 -5.04 61.38
C VAL A 520 19.35 -5.07 62.44
N GLY A 521 20.48 -5.70 62.15
CA GLY A 521 21.60 -5.84 63.10
C GLY A 521 21.22 -6.53 64.41
N GLY A 522 20.33 -7.53 64.35
CA GLY A 522 19.83 -8.26 65.53
C GLY A 522 18.82 -7.51 66.39
N LYS A 523 18.35 -6.33 65.98
CA LYS A 523 17.30 -5.55 66.66
C LYS A 523 16.03 -5.53 65.84
N THR A 524 14.91 -5.95 66.43
CA THR A 524 13.59 -5.94 65.77
C THR A 524 12.85 -4.63 66.07
N TYR A 525 12.47 -3.93 65.00
CA TYR A 525 11.65 -2.71 65.02
C TYR A 525 10.28 -2.99 64.40
N TYR A 526 9.31 -2.10 64.61
CA TYR A 526 8.03 -2.13 63.91
C TYR A 526 7.75 -0.79 63.22
N PHE A 527 7.15 -0.86 62.03
CA PHE A 527 6.82 0.31 61.23
C PHE A 527 5.30 0.41 61.05
N ASP A 528 4.75 1.61 61.24
CA ASP A 528 3.32 1.84 61.29
C ASP A 528 2.58 1.37 60.00
N PRO A 529 1.45 0.65 60.11
CA PRO A 529 0.74 0.16 58.92
C PRO A 529 0.21 1.28 58.01
N ASN A 530 -0.18 2.43 58.58
CA ASN A 530 -0.76 3.53 57.80
C ASN A 530 0.33 4.45 57.24
N THR A 531 1.27 4.86 58.10
CA THR A 531 2.25 5.92 57.84
C THR A 531 3.66 5.41 57.52
N GLY A 532 3.98 4.16 57.87
CA GLY A 532 5.33 3.59 57.75
C GLY A 532 6.38 4.16 58.71
N ASP A 533 5.98 5.02 59.66
CA ASP A 533 6.90 5.59 60.65
C ASP A 533 7.25 4.57 61.74
N LYS A 534 8.52 4.58 62.18
CA LYS A 534 9.04 3.63 63.18
C LYS A 534 8.36 3.83 64.54
N TRP A 535 7.72 2.78 65.04
CA TRP A 535 7.10 2.78 66.35
C TRP A 535 8.15 2.84 67.48
N VAL A 536 7.91 3.72 68.44
CA VAL A 536 8.68 3.87 69.70
C VAL A 536 7.72 3.99 70.88
N ASN A 537 8.18 3.59 72.07
CA ASN A 537 7.51 3.71 73.37
C ASN A 537 6.04 3.19 73.40
N ARG A 538 5.78 2.03 72.79
CA ARG A 538 4.42 1.44 72.71
C ARG A 538 4.46 -0.08 72.52
N SER A 539 3.30 -0.73 72.37
CA SER A 539 3.20 -2.19 72.23
C SER A 539 2.26 -2.64 71.11
N LEU A 540 2.46 -3.86 70.61
CA LEU A 540 1.71 -4.53 69.54
C LEU A 540 1.37 -5.97 69.97
N THR A 541 0.14 -6.43 69.75
CA THR A 541 -0.23 -7.84 69.95
C THR A 541 -0.49 -8.52 68.62
N LEU A 542 0.22 -9.61 68.33
CA LEU A 542 0.12 -10.39 67.09
C LEU A 542 0.13 -11.89 67.42
N ASN A 543 -0.84 -12.65 66.92
CA ASN A 543 -0.98 -14.10 67.15
C ASN A 543 -0.84 -14.49 68.64
N GLY A 544 -1.53 -13.76 69.52
CA GLY A 544 -1.47 -13.93 70.98
C GLY A 544 -0.20 -13.41 71.64
N THR A 545 0.81 -12.98 70.88
CA THR A 545 2.11 -12.52 71.38
C THR A 545 2.19 -10.99 71.47
N VAL A 546 2.53 -10.46 72.66
CA VAL A 546 2.62 -9.01 72.94
C VAL A 546 4.06 -8.51 72.85
N TYR A 547 4.38 -7.75 71.81
CA TYR A 547 5.65 -7.06 71.56
C TYR A 547 5.64 -5.65 72.20
N ASN A 548 6.69 -5.26 72.93
CA ASN A 548 6.83 -3.93 73.55
C ASN A 548 8.11 -3.24 73.04
N PHE A 549 7.99 -2.02 72.50
CA PHE A 549 9.07 -1.26 71.83
C PHE A 549 9.61 -0.13 72.71
N ASP A 550 10.93 -0.04 72.84
CA ASP A 550 11.63 1.01 73.62
C ASP A 550 11.62 2.40 72.94
N SER A 551 12.37 3.36 73.50
CA SER A 551 12.52 4.71 72.95
C SER A 551 13.30 4.79 71.63
N ASN A 552 14.03 3.72 71.27
CA ASN A 552 14.73 3.57 69.99
C ASN A 552 13.90 2.76 68.97
N GLY A 553 12.89 2.02 69.45
CA GLY A 553 11.94 1.21 68.69
C GLY A 553 12.16 -0.30 68.78
N VAL A 554 12.91 -0.82 69.76
CA VAL A 554 13.36 -2.23 69.84
C VAL A 554 12.42 -3.10 70.71
N ALA A 555 12.06 -4.30 70.24
CA ALA A 555 10.95 -5.13 70.74
C ALA A 555 11.26 -6.19 71.85
N THR A 556 10.24 -6.61 72.63
CA THR A 556 10.26 -7.68 73.68
C THR A 556 8.88 -8.39 73.90
N THR A 557 8.79 -9.71 74.19
CA THR A 557 7.56 -10.57 73.98
C THR A 557 6.93 -11.35 75.19
N LYS A 558 5.62 -11.74 75.12
CA LYS A 558 4.82 -12.65 76.02
C LYS A 558 3.55 -13.25 75.32
N ALA A 559 2.94 -14.42 75.71
CA ALA A 559 1.74 -15.04 75.04
C ALA A 559 0.82 -16.02 75.88
N ASP A 560 -0.43 -16.34 75.44
CA ASP A 560 -1.39 -17.38 75.99
C ASP A 560 -2.61 -17.80 75.05
N GLN A 561 -3.54 -18.75 75.40
CA GLN A 561 -4.42 -19.54 74.47
C GLN A 561 -6.00 -19.68 74.64
N THR A 562 -6.71 -19.76 73.49
CA THR A 562 -7.96 -20.49 73.00
C THR A 562 -9.24 -20.87 73.82
N THR A 563 -10.46 -20.73 73.21
CA THR A 563 -11.59 -21.73 73.25
C THR A 563 -12.60 -21.66 72.06
N ASN A 564 -13.02 -22.83 71.54
CA ASN A 564 -13.84 -23.09 70.33
C ASN A 564 -15.39 -22.92 70.41
N ARG A 565 -16.02 -21.73 70.31
CA ARG A 565 -17.51 -21.58 70.28
C ARG A 565 -18.04 -20.53 69.27
N ASN A 566 -19.27 -20.72 68.78
CA ASN A 566 -19.99 -19.79 67.88
C ASN A 566 -19.16 -19.29 66.68
N GLN A 567 -18.42 -20.20 66.05
CA GLN A 567 -17.45 -19.84 65.02
C GLN A 567 -17.23 -20.97 64.01
N PHE A 568 -16.73 -20.57 62.85
CA PHE A 568 -16.14 -21.49 61.88
C PHE A 568 -14.78 -21.97 62.38
N VAL A 569 -14.52 -23.28 62.27
CA VAL A 569 -13.27 -23.93 62.67
C VAL A 569 -12.83 -24.84 61.52
N LYS A 570 -11.60 -24.66 61.05
CA LYS A 570 -10.97 -25.58 60.09
C LYS A 570 -10.53 -26.84 60.82
N GLY A 571 -10.95 -28.01 60.33
CA GLY A 571 -10.62 -29.31 60.90
C GLY A 571 -9.21 -29.78 60.56
N THR A 572 -8.77 -30.86 61.21
CA THR A 572 -7.51 -31.54 60.87
C THR A 572 -7.55 -32.19 59.48
N ASP A 573 -8.74 -32.46 58.95
CA ASP A 573 -9.04 -32.86 57.57
C ASP A 573 -9.05 -31.68 56.59
N GLN A 574 -8.64 -30.48 57.00
CA GLN A 574 -8.66 -29.20 56.26
C GLN A 574 -10.04 -28.67 55.87
N GLU A 575 -11.11 -29.43 56.10
CA GLU A 575 -12.49 -29.01 55.87
C GLU A 575 -12.99 -28.02 56.92
N TRP A 576 -13.97 -27.20 56.54
CA TRP A 576 -14.55 -26.20 57.44
C TRP A 576 -15.81 -26.72 58.14
N TYR A 577 -15.93 -26.42 59.42
CA TYR A 577 -17.07 -26.76 60.27
C TYR A 577 -17.60 -25.51 60.98
N TYR A 578 -18.91 -25.37 61.11
CA TYR A 578 -19.49 -24.39 62.04
C TYR A 578 -19.92 -25.08 63.34
N TYR A 579 -19.50 -24.51 64.46
CA TYR A 579 -19.84 -24.97 65.81
C TYR A 579 -20.88 -24.03 66.44
N ASP A 580 -22.02 -24.59 66.83
CA ASP A 580 -23.14 -23.87 67.45
C ASP A 580 -22.80 -23.31 68.85
N ALA A 581 -23.78 -22.66 69.49
CA ALA A 581 -23.64 -22.09 70.83
C ALA A 581 -23.32 -23.13 71.92
N ASN A 582 -23.59 -24.42 71.66
CA ASN A 582 -23.33 -25.55 72.55
C ASN A 582 -21.99 -26.25 72.25
N GLY A 583 -21.30 -25.87 71.17
CA GLY A 583 -20.08 -26.54 70.69
C GLY A 583 -20.36 -27.80 69.86
N LYS A 584 -21.52 -27.89 69.19
CA LYS A 584 -21.88 -29.00 68.28
C LYS A 584 -21.75 -28.58 66.81
N LYS A 585 -21.26 -29.48 65.95
CA LYS A 585 -21.26 -29.33 64.49
C LYS A 585 -22.69 -29.33 63.93
N VAL A 586 -22.97 -28.43 62.98
CA VAL A 586 -24.25 -28.34 62.24
C VAL A 586 -24.23 -29.11 60.93
N THR A 587 -25.40 -29.41 60.36
CA THR A 587 -25.59 -30.09 59.05
C THR A 587 -26.72 -29.43 58.26
N GLY A 588 -26.82 -29.69 56.95
CA GLY A 588 -27.86 -29.17 56.07
C GLY A 588 -27.70 -27.68 55.72
N PHE A 589 -28.79 -27.07 55.24
CA PHE A 589 -28.85 -25.61 55.05
C PHE A 589 -28.93 -24.89 56.39
N GLN A 590 -28.09 -23.88 56.58
CA GLN A 590 -28.00 -23.08 57.81
C GLN A 590 -27.85 -21.61 57.47
N THR A 591 -28.66 -20.74 58.10
CA THR A 591 -28.50 -19.28 57.98
C THR A 591 -27.66 -18.77 59.15
N ILE A 592 -26.45 -18.30 58.88
CA ILE A 592 -25.49 -17.83 59.88
C ILE A 592 -25.12 -16.39 59.53
N ASN A 593 -25.29 -15.44 60.47
CA ASN A 593 -25.03 -14.02 60.25
C ASN A 593 -25.74 -13.39 59.02
N LYS A 594 -26.93 -13.92 58.67
CA LYS A 594 -27.77 -13.65 57.47
C LYS A 594 -27.39 -14.42 56.20
N ASP A 595 -26.18 -14.93 56.10
CA ASP A 595 -25.72 -15.71 54.94
C ASP A 595 -26.21 -17.16 55.01
N LEU A 596 -26.50 -17.74 53.84
CA LEU A 596 -26.90 -19.14 53.73
C LEU A 596 -25.67 -20.01 53.49
N TYR A 597 -25.56 -21.12 54.22
CA TYR A 597 -24.49 -22.10 54.08
C TYR A 597 -25.10 -23.49 53.93
N TYR A 598 -24.42 -24.40 53.23
CA TYR A 598 -24.79 -25.81 53.18
C TYR A 598 -23.67 -26.69 53.73
N PHE A 599 -24.02 -27.55 54.67
CA PHE A 599 -23.13 -28.51 55.32
C PHE A 599 -23.60 -29.94 54.99
N ASN A 600 -22.69 -30.83 54.60
CA ASN A 600 -23.03 -32.23 54.32
C ASN A 600 -23.38 -33.01 55.60
N ASP A 601 -23.74 -34.29 55.47
CA ASP A 601 -24.12 -35.15 56.63
C ASP A 601 -22.99 -35.39 57.65
N LYS A 602 -21.73 -35.11 57.28
CA LYS A 602 -20.56 -35.13 58.19
C LYS A 602 -20.33 -33.78 58.88
N GLY A 603 -21.12 -32.77 58.55
CA GLY A 603 -21.02 -31.38 59.00
C GLY A 603 -19.96 -30.55 58.28
N GLN A 604 -19.38 -31.05 57.19
CA GLN A 604 -18.37 -30.32 56.40
C GLN A 604 -19.07 -29.30 55.51
N GLN A 605 -18.58 -28.05 55.52
CA GLN A 605 -19.08 -26.94 54.72
C GLN A 605 -18.80 -27.18 53.23
N ILE A 606 -19.80 -27.08 52.36
CA ILE A 606 -19.54 -27.06 50.91
C ILE A 606 -19.01 -25.69 50.51
N ARG A 607 -17.92 -25.67 49.74
CA ARG A 607 -17.17 -24.46 49.36
C ARG A 607 -16.63 -24.58 47.94
N GLY A 608 -16.56 -23.45 47.24
CA GLY A 608 -15.82 -23.28 45.98
C GLY A 608 -16.28 -24.12 44.79
N LYS A 609 -17.56 -24.51 44.73
CA LYS A 609 -18.11 -25.35 43.67
C LYS A 609 -19.62 -25.25 43.54
N ILE A 610 -20.12 -25.67 42.38
CA ILE A 610 -21.53 -26.01 42.17
C ILE A 610 -21.83 -27.35 42.88
N PHE A 611 -23.03 -27.49 43.43
CA PHE A 611 -23.58 -28.73 43.97
C PHE A 611 -25.09 -28.81 43.69
N ASN A 612 -25.63 -30.03 43.64
CA ASN A 612 -27.04 -30.28 43.36
C ASN A 612 -27.77 -30.93 44.55
N LEU A 613 -29.05 -30.64 44.70
CA LEU A 613 -29.95 -31.25 45.67
C LEU A 613 -31.30 -31.55 44.98
N GLY A 614 -31.47 -32.79 44.53
CA GLY A 614 -32.50 -33.13 43.54
C GLY A 614 -32.16 -32.49 42.19
N ASP A 615 -33.17 -31.95 41.50
CA ASP A 615 -33.00 -31.19 40.24
C ASP A 615 -32.33 -29.82 40.41
N ASN A 616 -32.38 -29.25 41.63
CA ASN A 616 -31.91 -27.89 41.89
C ASN A 616 -30.38 -27.84 42.02
N HIS A 617 -29.78 -26.84 41.38
CA HIS A 617 -28.34 -26.57 41.40
C HIS A 617 -28.04 -25.27 42.16
N TYR A 618 -26.93 -25.25 42.89
CA TYR A 618 -26.52 -24.21 43.82
C TYR A 618 -25.01 -23.97 43.71
N PHE A 619 -24.53 -22.74 43.90
CA PHE A 619 -23.09 -22.45 44.01
C PHE A 619 -22.72 -21.99 45.42
N ALA A 620 -21.66 -22.55 45.98
CA ALA A 620 -21.03 -22.08 47.22
C ALA A 620 -19.70 -21.40 46.94
N ASN A 621 -19.52 -20.17 47.46
CA ASN A 621 -18.30 -19.39 47.34
C ASN A 621 -17.06 -20.13 47.91
N LYS A 622 -15.86 -19.88 47.36
CA LYS A 622 -14.61 -20.56 47.73
C LYS A 622 -14.06 -20.14 49.09
N ASP A 623 -14.12 -18.86 49.38
CA ASP A 623 -13.40 -18.20 50.47
C ASP A 623 -14.27 -18.02 51.72
N THR A 624 -15.59 -17.92 51.55
CA THR A 624 -16.57 -17.90 52.66
C THR A 624 -17.34 -19.21 52.81
N GLY A 625 -17.59 -19.95 51.71
CA GLY A 625 -18.53 -21.06 51.69
C GLY A 625 -20.01 -20.65 51.66
N ALA A 626 -20.32 -19.35 51.55
CA ALA A 626 -21.69 -18.88 51.45
C ALA A 626 -22.33 -19.30 50.12
N VAL A 627 -23.58 -19.75 50.17
CA VAL A 627 -24.39 -20.09 49.01
C VAL A 627 -24.90 -18.80 48.37
N LEU A 628 -24.65 -18.64 47.07
CA LEU A 628 -25.05 -17.46 46.31
C LEU A 628 -26.58 -17.33 46.26
N ARG A 629 -27.11 -16.11 46.39
CA ARG A 629 -28.55 -15.80 46.35
C ARG A 629 -28.80 -14.43 45.73
N ASN A 630 -29.88 -14.30 44.97
CA ASN A 630 -30.32 -13.07 44.30
C ASN A 630 -29.20 -12.39 43.48
N ALA A 631 -28.36 -13.20 42.81
CA ALA A 631 -27.15 -12.73 42.15
C ALA A 631 -26.74 -13.68 41.02
N PHE A 632 -25.95 -13.14 40.07
CA PHE A 632 -25.39 -13.90 38.96
C PHE A 632 -24.09 -14.61 39.37
N TYR A 633 -23.93 -15.84 38.90
CA TYR A 633 -22.68 -16.60 38.94
C TYR A 633 -22.14 -16.71 37.51
N HIS A 634 -20.84 -16.45 37.35
CA HIS A 634 -20.10 -16.58 36.10
C HIS A 634 -19.07 -17.69 36.27
N ASP A 635 -19.34 -18.88 35.72
CA ASP A 635 -18.33 -19.92 35.65
C ASP A 635 -17.43 -19.67 34.44
N LYS A 636 -16.14 -19.44 34.72
CA LYS A 636 -15.11 -19.17 33.70
C LYS A 636 -14.18 -20.36 33.48
N SER A 637 -14.62 -21.57 33.84
CA SER A 637 -13.86 -22.80 33.60
C SER A 637 -13.62 -23.01 32.09
N THR A 638 -12.37 -23.30 31.71
CA THR A 638 -12.07 -23.78 30.35
C THR A 638 -12.79 -25.10 30.09
N GLY A 639 -13.52 -25.19 28.99
CA GLY A 639 -14.24 -26.40 28.62
C GLY A 639 -13.28 -27.57 28.35
N ARG A 640 -13.86 -28.78 28.23
CA ARG A 640 -13.14 -30.06 28.08
C ARG A 640 -12.15 -30.16 26.92
N TYR A 641 -12.23 -29.24 25.95
CA TYR A 641 -11.35 -29.14 24.78
C TYR A 641 -10.32 -28.01 24.83
N GLY A 642 -10.31 -27.21 25.91
CA GLY A 642 -9.40 -26.08 26.12
C GLY A 642 -9.93 -24.72 25.64
N ASP A 643 -11.10 -24.69 24.98
CA ASP A 643 -11.77 -23.46 24.56
C ASP A 643 -12.29 -22.63 25.76
N PHE A 644 -12.37 -21.31 25.58
CA PHE A 644 -13.03 -20.41 26.52
C PHE A 644 -14.55 -20.55 26.42
N SER A 645 -15.15 -21.13 27.45
CA SER A 645 -16.59 -21.19 27.67
C SER A 645 -16.91 -20.48 28.99
N GLU A 646 -17.79 -19.47 28.95
CA GLU A 646 -18.35 -18.88 30.17
C GLU A 646 -19.81 -19.31 30.28
N ASN A 647 -20.15 -19.96 31.41
CA ASN A 647 -21.53 -20.33 31.73
C ASN A 647 -22.07 -19.36 32.78
N ILE A 648 -23.23 -18.75 32.51
CA ILE A 648 -23.83 -17.72 33.36
C ILE A 648 -25.08 -18.31 34.01
N TYR A 649 -25.25 -18.08 35.31
CA TYR A 649 -26.39 -18.59 36.08
C TYR A 649 -26.97 -17.47 36.95
N TYR A 650 -28.28 -17.46 37.18
CA TYR A 650 -28.89 -16.59 38.20
C TYR A 650 -29.42 -17.40 39.38
N ALA A 651 -28.88 -17.16 40.57
CA ALA A 651 -29.32 -17.81 41.80
C ALA A 651 -30.49 -17.06 42.43
N GLY A 652 -31.59 -17.76 42.74
CA GLY A 652 -32.75 -17.18 43.41
C GLY A 652 -32.53 -16.86 44.90
N ASN A 653 -33.60 -16.41 45.57
CA ASN A 653 -33.57 -16.13 47.02
C ASN A 653 -33.41 -17.40 47.89
N ASP A 654 -33.74 -18.55 47.31
CA ASP A 654 -33.50 -19.91 47.78
C ASP A 654 -32.06 -20.42 47.48
N GLY A 655 -31.31 -19.69 46.66
CA GLY A 655 -29.96 -20.04 46.19
C GLY A 655 -29.94 -21.05 45.04
N ALA A 656 -31.11 -21.53 44.61
CA ALA A 656 -31.23 -22.41 43.45
C ALA A 656 -31.13 -21.59 42.15
N PHE A 657 -30.35 -22.08 41.19
CA PHE A 657 -30.29 -21.52 39.84
C PHE A 657 -31.66 -21.57 39.16
N LYS A 658 -32.05 -20.49 38.48
CA LYS A 658 -33.33 -20.41 37.76
C LYS A 658 -33.26 -21.05 36.38
N THR A 659 -34.33 -21.74 36.00
CA THR A 659 -34.55 -22.29 34.66
C THR A 659 -35.87 -21.76 34.09
N GLY A 660 -36.09 -21.91 32.78
CA GLY A 660 -37.20 -21.29 32.07
C GLY A 660 -37.05 -19.77 31.94
N TRP A 661 -38.16 -19.10 31.60
CA TRP A 661 -38.25 -17.64 31.57
C TRP A 661 -38.31 -17.06 32.98
N PHE A 662 -37.48 -16.05 33.27
CA PHE A 662 -37.56 -15.26 34.49
C PHE A 662 -37.13 -13.80 34.25
N GLU A 663 -37.41 -12.94 35.24
CA GLU A 663 -37.09 -11.50 35.18
C GLU A 663 -36.24 -11.08 36.38
N VAL A 664 -35.27 -10.18 36.13
CA VAL A 664 -34.43 -9.52 37.14
C VAL A 664 -34.26 -8.06 36.72
N ASP A 665 -34.56 -7.12 37.61
CA ASP A 665 -34.46 -5.67 37.41
C ASP A 665 -35.07 -5.17 36.08
N GLY A 666 -36.23 -5.72 35.71
CA GLY A 666 -36.96 -5.40 34.48
C GLY A 666 -36.40 -5.99 33.18
N ASN A 667 -35.34 -6.82 33.27
CA ASN A 667 -34.76 -7.54 32.13
C ASN A 667 -35.26 -8.99 32.13
N ARG A 668 -35.58 -9.54 30.95
CA ARG A 668 -35.97 -10.95 30.76
C ARG A 668 -34.77 -11.81 30.40
N TYR A 669 -34.72 -13.01 30.99
CA TYR A 669 -33.68 -14.03 30.78
C TYR A 669 -34.33 -15.39 30.52
N TYR A 670 -33.62 -16.31 29.86
CA TYR A 670 -33.97 -17.73 29.80
C TYR A 670 -32.84 -18.59 30.36
N GLY A 671 -33.12 -19.37 31.40
CA GLY A 671 -32.19 -20.36 31.94
C GLY A 671 -32.49 -21.76 31.39
N SER A 672 -31.49 -22.45 30.85
CA SER A 672 -31.62 -23.78 30.27
C SER A 672 -32.22 -24.80 31.25
N ASP A 673 -33.34 -25.44 30.86
CA ASP A 673 -33.87 -26.62 31.56
C ASP A 673 -33.07 -27.89 31.23
N TYR A 674 -32.23 -27.85 30.18
CA TYR A 674 -31.29 -28.89 29.78
C TYR A 674 -29.97 -28.77 30.55
N SER A 675 -29.31 -29.92 30.73
CA SER A 675 -27.99 -30.07 31.36
C SER A 675 -27.31 -31.31 30.79
N ASP A 676 -25.99 -31.25 30.65
CA ASP A 676 -25.11 -32.33 30.20
C ASP A 676 -23.99 -32.58 31.22
N ASP A 677 -23.05 -33.47 30.90
CA ASP A 677 -21.96 -33.90 31.80
C ASP A 677 -21.06 -32.73 32.27
N ASP A 678 -20.95 -31.66 31.47
CA ASP A 678 -20.06 -30.52 31.72
C ASP A 678 -20.86 -29.23 32.10
N THR A 679 -22.18 -29.17 31.85
CA THR A 679 -23.03 -27.97 32.02
C THR A 679 -24.26 -28.21 32.91
N PRO A 680 -24.30 -27.66 34.14
CA PRO A 680 -25.49 -27.65 35.01
C PRO A 680 -26.73 -26.94 34.43
N LYS A 681 -27.92 -27.32 34.92
CA LYS A 681 -29.20 -26.63 34.62
C LYS A 681 -29.17 -25.17 35.06
N GLY A 682 -29.87 -24.31 34.32
CA GLY A 682 -30.02 -22.88 34.59
C GLY A 682 -28.98 -21.99 33.92
N ASN A 683 -28.14 -22.54 33.02
CA ASN A 683 -27.21 -21.75 32.21
C ASN A 683 -28.01 -20.82 31.28
N LEU A 684 -27.68 -19.53 31.23
CA LEU A 684 -28.45 -18.54 30.49
C LEU A 684 -28.15 -18.61 28.98
N TYR A 685 -29.19 -18.46 28.16
CA TYR A 685 -29.02 -18.33 26.71
C TYR A 685 -28.35 -17.01 26.36
N THR A 686 -27.34 -17.05 25.49
CA THR A 686 -26.58 -15.91 24.97
C THR A 686 -26.46 -16.03 23.45
N GLY A 687 -26.44 -14.90 22.72
CA GLY A 687 -26.43 -14.89 21.26
C GLY A 687 -27.76 -15.33 20.62
N VAL A 688 -27.72 -15.80 19.38
CA VAL A 688 -28.90 -16.24 18.62
C VAL A 688 -29.31 -17.67 18.99
N ILE A 689 -30.42 -17.80 19.73
CA ILE A 689 -31.01 -19.08 20.13
C ILE A 689 -32.49 -19.10 19.75
N ASN A 690 -32.94 -20.15 19.04
CA ASN A 690 -34.34 -20.33 18.59
C ASN A 690 -34.91 -19.10 17.84
N SER A 691 -34.09 -18.44 17.02
CA SER A 691 -34.40 -17.19 16.32
C SER A 691 -34.67 -15.97 17.21
N GLN A 692 -34.45 -16.06 18.52
CA GLN A 692 -34.41 -14.92 19.44
C GLN A 692 -32.95 -14.50 19.69
N LEU A 693 -32.71 -13.21 19.92
CA LEU A 693 -31.38 -12.70 20.28
C LEU A 693 -31.26 -12.40 21.78
N PHE A 694 -30.24 -12.97 22.41
CA PHE A 694 -29.84 -12.69 23.78
C PHE A 694 -28.48 -11.97 23.81
N SER A 695 -28.29 -11.06 24.77
CA SER A 695 -27.01 -10.38 25.00
C SER A 695 -25.93 -11.32 25.55
N PRO A 696 -24.66 -10.90 25.60
CA PRO A 696 -23.58 -11.70 26.19
C PRO A 696 -23.70 -11.90 27.71
N ASP A 697 -24.57 -11.14 28.37
CA ASP A 697 -24.97 -11.28 29.78
C ASP A 697 -26.40 -11.87 29.93
N GLY A 698 -26.93 -12.51 28.88
CA GLY A 698 -28.13 -13.36 28.91
C GLY A 698 -29.49 -12.66 28.82
N LYS A 699 -29.52 -11.35 28.58
CA LYS A 699 -30.75 -10.55 28.48
C LYS A 699 -31.39 -10.71 27.10
N LEU A 700 -32.69 -10.96 27.05
CA LEU A 700 -33.45 -10.94 25.80
C LEU A 700 -33.46 -9.51 25.20
N LEU A 701 -33.02 -9.36 23.95
CA LEU A 701 -32.91 -8.06 23.28
C LEU A 701 -34.10 -7.82 22.36
N THR A 702 -35.00 -6.90 22.72
CA THR A 702 -36.27 -6.66 22.00
C THR A 702 -36.35 -5.27 21.36
N ASN A 703 -37.20 -5.11 20.34
CA ASN A 703 -37.56 -3.85 19.68
C ASN A 703 -36.38 -2.95 19.25
N GLY A 704 -35.27 -3.52 18.77
CA GLY A 704 -34.08 -2.74 18.43
C GLY A 704 -33.17 -3.37 17.40
N LEU A 705 -32.17 -2.58 16.99
CA LEU A 705 -30.99 -3.03 16.24
C LEU A 705 -29.89 -3.34 17.25
N TYR A 706 -29.40 -4.57 17.24
CA TYR A 706 -28.44 -5.06 18.25
C TYR A 706 -27.28 -5.82 17.59
N PRO A 707 -26.04 -5.57 18.02
CA PRO A 707 -24.90 -6.42 17.66
C PRO A 707 -24.95 -7.74 18.44
N GLU A 708 -24.68 -8.85 17.77
CA GLU A 708 -24.31 -10.10 18.45
C GLU A 708 -22.80 -10.08 18.72
N PHE A 709 -22.46 -10.03 20.01
CA PHE A 709 -21.09 -10.18 20.48
C PHE A 709 -20.89 -11.55 21.10
N LYS A 710 -19.92 -12.30 20.60
CA LYS A 710 -19.44 -13.53 21.24
C LYS A 710 -18.28 -13.19 22.16
N ARG A 711 -18.33 -13.69 23.40
CA ARG A 711 -17.21 -13.56 24.35
C ARG A 711 -16.14 -14.60 24.00
N THR A 712 -14.92 -14.15 23.71
CA THR A 712 -13.80 -15.04 23.34
C THR A 712 -12.68 -15.07 24.39
N GLY A 713 -12.89 -14.41 25.52
CA GLY A 713 -12.01 -14.44 26.68
C GLY A 713 -12.54 -13.57 27.82
N GLU A 714 -11.86 -13.54 28.96
CA GLU A 714 -12.36 -12.88 30.17
C GLU A 714 -12.74 -11.40 29.95
N ASN A 715 -12.05 -10.67 29.08
CA ASN A 715 -12.43 -9.30 28.67
C ASN A 715 -12.44 -9.11 27.14
N SER A 716 -12.57 -10.19 26.36
CA SER A 716 -12.53 -10.19 24.89
C SER A 716 -13.89 -10.48 24.28
N TYR A 717 -14.28 -9.67 23.29
CA TYR A 717 -15.52 -9.85 22.53
C TYR A 717 -15.27 -9.67 21.03
N GLU A 718 -15.87 -10.55 20.23
CA GLU A 718 -15.87 -10.51 18.77
C GLU A 718 -17.30 -10.28 18.27
N LEU A 719 -17.43 -9.47 17.21
CA LEU A 719 -18.70 -9.21 16.55
C LEU A 719 -18.96 -10.34 15.54
N GLU A 720 -19.94 -11.19 15.82
CA GLU A 720 -20.39 -12.27 14.91
C GLU A 720 -21.44 -11.74 13.92
N GLY A 721 -22.34 -10.84 14.35
CA GLY A 721 -23.41 -10.30 13.51
C GLY A 721 -24.09 -9.04 14.04
N VAL A 722 -25.06 -8.52 13.29
CA VAL A 722 -25.95 -7.42 13.70
C VAL A 722 -27.37 -7.77 13.26
N TYR A 723 -28.34 -7.69 14.17
CA TYR A 723 -29.70 -8.17 13.99
C TYR A 723 -30.73 -7.12 14.40
N VAL A 724 -31.93 -7.20 13.81
CA VAL A 724 -33.09 -6.44 14.27
C VAL A 724 -34.08 -7.39 14.92
N THR A 725 -34.59 -7.05 16.10
CA THR A 725 -35.59 -7.86 16.80
C THR A 725 -36.98 -7.21 16.88
N ASP A 726 -38.02 -8.02 17.08
CA ASP A 726 -39.38 -7.59 17.41
C ASP A 726 -39.60 -7.45 18.94
N ALA A 727 -40.86 -7.28 19.36
CA ALA A 727 -41.22 -7.08 20.77
C ALA A 727 -41.02 -8.32 21.65
N ASP A 728 -41.01 -9.51 21.06
CA ASP A 728 -40.77 -10.79 21.71
C ASP A 728 -39.30 -11.24 21.56
N GLY A 729 -38.47 -10.42 20.90
CA GLY A 729 -37.04 -10.65 20.71
C GLY A 729 -36.70 -11.49 19.47
N ASN A 730 -37.68 -11.85 18.63
CA ASN A 730 -37.44 -12.63 17.42
C ASN A 730 -36.73 -11.78 16.36
N ILE A 731 -35.76 -12.37 15.69
CA ILE A 731 -34.98 -11.76 14.61
C ILE A 731 -35.84 -11.60 13.35
N LYS A 732 -35.78 -10.42 12.73
CA LYS A 732 -36.48 -10.09 11.49
C LYS A 732 -35.60 -10.34 10.26
N GLU A 733 -36.21 -10.88 9.21
CA GLU A 733 -35.59 -11.03 7.89
C GLU A 733 -36.08 -9.93 6.92
N GLY A 734 -35.22 -9.52 5.98
CA GLY A 734 -35.52 -8.53 4.94
C GLY A 734 -35.13 -7.09 5.30
N PRO A 735 -35.59 -6.09 4.50
CA PRO A 735 -35.31 -4.68 4.73
C PRO A 735 -36.09 -4.10 5.92
N TYR A 736 -35.40 -3.49 6.89
CA TYR A 736 -36.02 -2.89 8.09
C TYR A 736 -35.67 -1.41 8.25
N GLN A 737 -36.61 -0.58 8.71
CA GLN A 737 -36.36 0.84 8.93
C GLN A 737 -35.77 1.14 10.32
N TYR A 738 -34.59 1.78 10.34
CA TYR A 738 -33.92 2.26 11.54
C TYR A 738 -33.37 3.67 11.29
N ASP A 739 -33.63 4.59 12.23
CA ASP A 739 -33.29 6.03 12.13
C ASP A 739 -33.64 6.68 10.77
N GLY A 740 -34.83 6.38 10.25
CA GLY A 740 -35.32 6.91 8.96
C GLY A 740 -34.65 6.34 7.70
N LYS A 741 -33.67 5.43 7.84
CA LYS A 741 -33.03 4.71 6.74
C LYS A 741 -33.46 3.24 6.72
N ILE A 742 -33.25 2.53 5.61
CA ILE A 742 -33.49 1.09 5.53
C ILE A 742 -32.17 0.36 5.77
N LEU A 743 -32.17 -0.70 6.58
CA LEU A 743 -31.05 -1.61 6.75
C LEU A 743 -31.34 -2.88 5.94
N GLY A 744 -30.38 -3.29 5.11
CA GLY A 744 -30.51 -4.48 4.28
C GLY A 744 -30.14 -5.76 5.01
N SER A 745 -31.00 -6.78 4.94
CA SER A 745 -30.58 -8.17 5.13
C SER A 745 -31.03 -8.99 3.93
N LYS A 746 -30.07 -9.65 3.26
CA LYS A 746 -30.32 -10.52 2.09
C LYS A 746 -29.73 -11.90 2.38
N TYR A 747 -30.52 -12.70 3.09
CA TYR A 747 -30.18 -13.99 3.66
C TYR A 747 -29.12 -13.95 4.77
N SER A 748 -29.23 -14.91 5.68
CA SER A 748 -28.52 -14.97 6.96
C SER A 748 -27.22 -15.80 6.88
N TYR A 749 -26.41 -15.74 7.93
CA TYR A 749 -25.12 -16.46 8.07
C TYR A 749 -24.00 -16.06 7.09
N VAL A 750 -23.56 -14.80 7.19
CA VAL A 750 -22.37 -14.28 6.50
C VAL A 750 -21.31 -13.88 7.54
N ARG A 751 -20.19 -14.62 7.60
CA ARG A 751 -19.01 -14.26 8.41
C ARG A 751 -18.33 -13.02 7.83
N GLN A 752 -17.46 -12.38 8.62
CA GLN A 752 -16.72 -11.14 8.28
C GLN A 752 -16.04 -11.14 6.88
N SER A 753 -15.72 -12.31 6.32
CA SER A 753 -14.99 -12.50 5.06
C SER A 753 -15.78 -12.24 3.76
N GLN A 754 -16.97 -11.64 3.80
CA GLN A 754 -17.73 -11.28 2.58
C GLN A 754 -18.27 -9.83 2.58
N TRP A 755 -17.74 -8.93 3.44
CA TRP A 755 -18.09 -7.51 3.41
C TRP A 755 -17.36 -6.72 2.31
N SER A 756 -17.42 -7.23 1.07
CA SER A 756 -16.89 -6.55 -0.12
C SER A 756 -17.92 -5.58 -0.72
N THR A 757 -17.76 -4.30 -0.43
CA THR A 757 -18.20 -3.16 -1.25
C THR A 757 -19.65 -3.19 -1.78
N PHE A 758 -20.64 -3.13 -0.88
CA PHE A 758 -22.01 -2.76 -1.27
C PHE A 758 -22.18 -1.24 -1.35
N ASP A 759 -21.67 -0.65 -2.43
CA ASP A 759 -22.13 0.62 -2.99
C ASP A 759 -22.86 0.29 -4.32
N GLU A 760 -23.94 -0.51 -4.21
CA GLU A 760 -24.55 -1.24 -5.34
C GLU A 760 -26.08 -1.17 -5.38
N TRP A 761 -26.62 -1.40 -6.58
CA TRP A 761 -28.06 -1.45 -6.88
C TRP A 761 -28.60 -2.88 -6.85
N ASP A 762 -29.54 -3.17 -5.95
CA ASP A 762 -30.12 -4.52 -5.81
C ASP A 762 -31.64 -4.49 -5.59
N ILE A 763 -32.32 -5.58 -5.97
CA ILE A 763 -33.78 -5.73 -5.92
C ILE A 763 -34.14 -6.68 -4.76
N LEU A 764 -34.92 -6.16 -3.81
CA LEU A 764 -35.42 -6.87 -2.64
C LEU A 764 -36.94 -6.70 -2.54
N ASN A 765 -37.66 -7.82 -2.43
CA ASN A 765 -39.13 -7.86 -2.37
C ASN A 765 -39.82 -7.05 -3.50
N GLY A 766 -39.26 -7.10 -4.71
CA GLY A 766 -39.77 -6.38 -5.89
C GLY A 766 -39.34 -4.91 -6.00
N HIS A 767 -38.71 -4.34 -4.96
CA HIS A 767 -38.29 -2.94 -4.94
C HIS A 767 -36.77 -2.81 -5.16
N LEU A 768 -36.38 -1.80 -5.95
CA LEU A 768 -34.98 -1.49 -6.24
C LEU A 768 -34.43 -0.49 -5.19
N TYR A 769 -33.30 -0.84 -4.57
CA TYR A 769 -32.62 -0.03 -3.58
C TYR A 769 -31.17 0.25 -4.00
N HIS A 770 -30.63 1.40 -3.62
CA HIS A 770 -29.19 1.62 -3.56
C HIS A 770 -28.72 1.27 -2.15
N PHE A 771 -27.75 0.38 -2.00
CA PHE A 771 -27.09 0.15 -0.73
C PHE A 771 -25.86 1.03 -0.64
N ASP A 772 -25.78 1.84 0.41
CA ASP A 772 -24.63 2.65 0.79
C ASP A 772 -23.87 1.91 1.92
N SER A 773 -22.56 1.68 1.75
CA SER A 773 -21.71 0.95 2.72
C SER A 773 -21.29 1.79 3.94
N THR A 774 -22.25 2.44 4.61
CA THR A 774 -21.98 3.35 5.74
C THR A 774 -21.47 2.61 6.99
N PRO A 775 -20.27 2.92 7.52
CA PRO A 775 -19.76 2.27 8.72
C PRO A 775 -20.58 2.61 9.98
N MET A 776 -21.16 1.59 10.62
CA MET A 776 -21.82 1.69 11.92
C MET A 776 -20.86 1.25 13.03
N THR A 777 -20.74 2.04 14.10
CA THR A 777 -19.88 1.73 15.25
C THR A 777 -20.71 1.29 16.45
N PHE A 778 -20.56 0.03 16.83
CA PHE A 778 -21.13 -0.56 18.03
C PHE A 778 -20.12 -0.53 19.18
N THR A 779 -20.60 -0.69 20.42
CA THR A 779 -19.75 -0.80 21.62
C THR A 779 -20.07 -2.12 22.31
N ALA A 780 -19.06 -2.96 22.50
CA ALA A 780 -19.18 -4.23 23.22
C ALA A 780 -19.28 -4.01 24.74
N PRO A 781 -19.71 -5.02 25.54
CA PRO A 781 -19.93 -4.85 26.99
C PRO A 781 -18.70 -4.39 27.78
N ASN A 782 -17.48 -4.69 27.30
CA ASN A 782 -16.20 -4.22 27.86
C ASN A 782 -15.84 -2.76 27.49
N GLY A 783 -16.68 -2.04 26.72
CA GLY A 783 -16.41 -0.70 26.20
C GLY A 783 -15.61 -0.65 24.89
N GLN A 784 -15.20 -1.79 24.34
CA GLN A 784 -14.50 -1.89 23.04
C GLN A 784 -15.43 -1.43 21.91
N LYS A 785 -14.98 -0.46 21.12
CA LYS A 785 -15.71 -0.02 19.92
C LYS A 785 -15.34 -0.90 18.73
N VAL A 786 -16.36 -1.44 18.06
CA VAL A 786 -16.23 -2.27 16.87
C VAL A 786 -17.05 -1.64 15.76
N THR A 787 -16.45 -1.45 14.59
CA THR A 787 -17.11 -0.84 13.42
C THR A 787 -17.36 -1.92 12.37
N THR A 788 -18.54 -1.89 11.75
CA THR A 788 -18.94 -2.79 10.67
C THR A 788 -19.68 -1.99 9.58
N ASN A 789 -19.50 -2.40 8.33
CA ASN A 789 -20.08 -1.73 7.17
C ASN A 789 -21.46 -2.32 6.88
N VAL A 790 -22.44 -1.99 7.73
CA VAL A 790 -23.84 -2.40 7.55
C VAL A 790 -24.40 -1.74 6.29
N ALA A 791 -24.97 -2.52 5.38
CA ALA A 791 -25.53 -2.01 4.13
C ALA A 791 -26.82 -1.22 4.40
N ILE A 792 -26.80 0.08 4.08
CA ILE A 792 -27.93 1.00 4.31
C ILE A 792 -28.62 1.31 2.97
N ALA A 793 -29.87 0.92 2.83
CA ALA A 793 -30.67 1.18 1.63
C ALA A 793 -31.26 2.60 1.59
N THR A 794 -31.13 3.24 0.42
CA THR A 794 -31.88 4.43 0.00
C THR A 794 -32.68 4.16 -1.27
N THR A 795 -33.75 4.96 -1.50
CA THR A 795 -34.66 4.82 -2.66
C THR A 795 -34.58 6.05 -3.56
N ASN A 796 -34.06 5.90 -4.79
CA ASN A 796 -34.04 7.00 -5.76
C ASN A 796 -35.36 7.14 -6.52
N LYS A 797 -35.77 8.38 -6.76
CA LYS A 797 -36.98 8.72 -7.52
C LYS A 797 -36.76 8.80 -9.04
N ALA A 798 -35.52 8.67 -9.51
CA ALA A 798 -35.21 8.41 -10.91
C ALA A 798 -33.87 7.66 -11.01
N LEU A 799 -33.73 6.80 -12.02
CA LEU A 799 -32.50 6.09 -12.36
C LEU A 799 -32.27 6.17 -13.86
N THR A 800 -31.10 6.66 -14.29
CA THR A 800 -30.63 6.49 -15.67
C THR A 800 -29.38 5.61 -15.66
N TYR A 801 -29.48 4.40 -16.20
CA TYR A 801 -28.36 3.46 -16.27
C TYR A 801 -28.22 2.89 -17.67
N ARG A 802 -26.98 2.84 -18.19
CA ARG A 802 -26.63 2.38 -19.55
C ARG A 802 -27.55 2.90 -20.68
N GLY A 803 -28.03 4.14 -20.55
CA GLY A 803 -28.86 4.83 -21.54
C GLY A 803 -30.38 4.72 -21.35
N VAL A 804 -30.87 3.94 -20.37
CA VAL A 804 -32.32 3.78 -20.09
C VAL A 804 -32.69 4.56 -18.82
N THR A 805 -33.73 5.40 -18.91
CA THR A 805 -34.23 6.22 -17.78
C THR A 805 -35.55 5.68 -17.23
N PHE A 806 -35.55 5.38 -15.94
CA PHE A 806 -36.70 5.03 -15.12
C PHE A 806 -37.07 6.23 -14.25
N ASN A 807 -38.32 6.69 -14.33
CA ASN A 807 -38.85 7.77 -13.51
C ASN A 807 -39.86 7.18 -12.51
N PHE A 808 -39.72 7.51 -11.23
CA PHE A 808 -40.63 7.11 -10.16
C PHE A 808 -41.29 8.37 -9.58
N ASP A 809 -42.54 8.26 -9.14
CA ASP A 809 -43.30 9.41 -8.65
C ASP A 809 -42.96 9.76 -7.18
N ALA A 810 -43.67 10.74 -6.61
CA ALA A 810 -43.46 11.15 -5.23
C ALA A 810 -43.77 10.05 -4.19
N LYS A 811 -44.56 9.02 -4.57
CA LYS A 811 -44.91 7.84 -3.76
C LYS A 811 -44.09 6.59 -4.10
N GLY A 812 -43.29 6.62 -5.17
CA GLY A 812 -42.41 5.53 -5.60
C GLY A 812 -43.04 4.51 -6.55
N ILE A 813 -44.21 4.79 -7.15
CA ILE A 813 -44.97 3.78 -7.92
C ILE A 813 -45.39 4.31 -9.29
N ASP A 814 -44.96 3.63 -10.36
CA ASP A 814 -45.63 3.65 -11.66
C ASP A 814 -46.37 2.31 -11.86
N ALA A 815 -47.63 2.29 -11.43
CA ALA A 815 -48.47 1.09 -11.43
C ALA A 815 -48.83 0.58 -12.84
N ALA A 816 -48.47 1.32 -13.89
CA ALA A 816 -48.57 0.83 -15.27
C ALA A 816 -47.34 0.00 -15.69
N LYS A 817 -46.26 -0.01 -14.90
CA LYS A 817 -44.98 -0.65 -15.26
C LYS A 817 -44.49 -1.76 -14.33
N GLU A 818 -45.12 -2.01 -13.17
CA GLU A 818 -44.81 -3.19 -12.34
C GLU A 818 -44.79 -4.48 -13.18
N LYS A 819 -45.77 -4.64 -14.08
CA LYS A 819 -45.88 -5.78 -15.01
C LYS A 819 -44.66 -6.06 -15.88
N ALA A 820 -43.83 -5.05 -16.19
CA ALA A 820 -42.65 -5.24 -17.03
C ALA A 820 -41.45 -5.85 -16.29
N ILE A 821 -41.48 -5.86 -14.94
CA ILE A 821 -40.45 -6.40 -14.06
C ILE A 821 -40.99 -7.63 -13.29
N HIS A 822 -42.31 -7.73 -13.13
CA HIS A 822 -42.99 -8.86 -12.54
C HIS A 822 -43.11 -10.06 -13.49
N PHE A 823 -42.39 -11.13 -13.18
CA PHE A 823 -42.66 -12.46 -13.75
C PHE A 823 -43.87 -13.13 -13.06
N ASP A 824 -45.03 -12.48 -12.96
CA ASP A 824 -46.21 -12.99 -12.23
C ASP A 824 -46.74 -14.35 -12.75
N GLN A 825 -46.31 -14.78 -13.94
CA GLN A 825 -46.64 -16.06 -14.56
C GLN A 825 -45.57 -17.14 -14.34
N LEU A 826 -44.46 -16.82 -13.68
CA LEU A 826 -43.32 -17.72 -13.45
C LEU A 826 -42.96 -17.82 -11.97
N GLN A 827 -42.64 -19.03 -11.53
CA GLN A 827 -42.06 -19.32 -10.23
C GLN A 827 -40.53 -19.47 -10.35
N THR A 828 -39.81 -19.36 -9.24
CA THR A 828 -38.40 -19.78 -9.17
C THR A 828 -38.27 -21.15 -8.54
N ASP A 829 -37.17 -21.85 -8.84
CA ASP A 829 -36.77 -23.03 -8.06
C ASP A 829 -36.43 -22.66 -6.59
N ARG A 830 -36.25 -23.69 -5.74
CA ARG A 830 -35.99 -23.52 -4.29
C ARG A 830 -34.66 -22.78 -3.99
N SER A 831 -33.78 -22.67 -4.97
CA SER A 831 -32.52 -21.92 -4.89
C SER A 831 -32.60 -20.49 -5.46
N GLY A 832 -33.75 -20.06 -6.00
CA GLY A 832 -33.94 -18.72 -6.57
C GLY A 832 -33.18 -18.49 -7.89
N THR A 833 -32.75 -19.56 -8.55
CA THR A 833 -31.78 -19.56 -9.66
C THR A 833 -32.39 -19.81 -11.03
N SER A 834 -33.43 -20.65 -11.11
CA SER A 834 -34.04 -21.06 -12.38
C SER A 834 -35.52 -20.66 -12.43
N TYR A 835 -35.97 -20.17 -13.58
CA TYR A 835 -37.36 -19.79 -13.81
C TYR A 835 -38.21 -20.95 -14.35
N LEU A 836 -39.42 -21.06 -13.83
CA LEU A 836 -40.39 -22.13 -14.06
C LEU A 836 -41.74 -21.52 -14.44
N TYR A 837 -42.46 -22.09 -15.40
CA TYR A 837 -43.89 -21.81 -15.57
C TYR A 837 -44.70 -22.38 -14.38
N GLU A 838 -45.93 -21.91 -14.16
CA GLU A 838 -46.84 -22.41 -13.08
C GLU A 838 -47.01 -23.94 -13.06
N ASN A 839 -46.84 -24.61 -14.21
CA ASN A 839 -46.92 -26.07 -14.33
C ASN A 839 -45.61 -26.81 -13.97
N GLY A 840 -44.60 -26.11 -13.45
CA GLY A 840 -43.29 -26.65 -13.07
C GLY A 840 -42.30 -26.86 -14.21
N GLN A 841 -42.64 -26.52 -15.46
CA GLN A 841 -41.71 -26.63 -16.60
C GLN A 841 -40.73 -25.45 -16.62
N LYS A 842 -39.44 -25.73 -16.88
CA LYS A 842 -38.41 -24.69 -17.03
C LYS A 842 -38.70 -23.77 -18.22
N VAL A 843 -38.44 -22.47 -18.04
CA VAL A 843 -38.47 -21.50 -19.13
C VAL A 843 -37.13 -21.56 -19.87
N THR A 844 -37.14 -21.89 -21.16
CA THR A 844 -35.91 -21.99 -21.98
C THR A 844 -36.07 -21.25 -23.32
N GLY A 845 -34.94 -20.79 -23.89
CA GLY A 845 -34.86 -20.04 -25.14
C GLY A 845 -35.17 -18.54 -25.00
N LEU A 846 -35.29 -17.87 -26.15
CA LEU A 846 -35.68 -16.46 -26.22
C LEU A 846 -37.19 -16.31 -25.93
N LYS A 847 -37.55 -15.44 -25.00
CA LYS A 847 -38.94 -15.09 -24.64
C LYS A 847 -39.11 -13.58 -24.72
N THR A 848 -40.35 -13.15 -24.96
CA THR A 848 -40.73 -11.73 -24.86
C THR A 848 -41.96 -11.63 -23.98
N PHE A 849 -41.87 -10.83 -22.91
CA PHE A 849 -42.94 -10.55 -21.97
C PHE A 849 -43.19 -9.03 -21.99
N ASP A 850 -44.45 -8.60 -22.20
CA ASP A 850 -44.87 -7.20 -22.32
C ASP A 850 -43.97 -6.31 -23.21
N GLY A 851 -43.49 -6.89 -24.32
CA GLY A 851 -42.62 -6.23 -25.31
C GLY A 851 -41.12 -6.26 -25.00
N VAL A 852 -40.73 -6.68 -23.79
CA VAL A 852 -39.34 -6.80 -23.35
C VAL A 852 -38.84 -8.21 -23.59
N SER A 853 -37.67 -8.37 -24.23
CA SER A 853 -37.10 -9.68 -24.56
C SER A 853 -36.01 -10.11 -23.59
N TYR A 854 -36.01 -11.39 -23.29
CA TYR A 854 -35.13 -12.08 -22.33
C TYR A 854 -34.72 -13.44 -22.92
N TYR A 855 -33.55 -13.96 -22.55
CA TYR A 855 -33.14 -15.33 -22.92
C TYR A 855 -32.92 -16.17 -21.67
N PHE A 856 -33.28 -17.45 -21.74
CA PHE A 856 -33.10 -18.44 -20.68
C PHE A 856 -32.39 -19.67 -21.24
N TYR A 857 -31.40 -20.20 -20.52
CA TYR A 857 -30.70 -21.43 -20.88
C TYR A 857 -31.59 -22.66 -20.66
N GLU A 858 -31.20 -23.83 -21.17
CA GLU A 858 -31.98 -25.07 -21.02
C GLU A 858 -32.15 -25.54 -19.56
N ASP A 859 -31.31 -25.04 -18.65
CA ASP A 859 -31.45 -25.25 -17.21
C ASP A 859 -32.39 -24.25 -16.52
N GLY A 860 -33.01 -23.32 -17.25
CA GLY A 860 -33.96 -22.34 -16.73
C GLY A 860 -33.33 -21.07 -16.15
N ARG A 861 -31.99 -20.95 -16.12
CA ARG A 861 -31.31 -19.72 -15.70
C ARG A 861 -31.46 -18.63 -16.76
N GLN A 862 -31.71 -17.40 -16.32
CA GLN A 862 -31.76 -16.23 -17.21
C GLN A 862 -30.34 -15.82 -17.66
N ALA A 863 -30.15 -15.48 -18.93
CA ALA A 863 -28.93 -14.84 -19.40
C ALA A 863 -28.87 -13.39 -18.90
N LYS A 864 -27.85 -13.08 -18.09
CA LYS A 864 -27.53 -11.73 -17.62
C LYS A 864 -26.07 -11.40 -17.89
N GLY A 865 -25.80 -10.17 -18.32
CA GLY A 865 -24.45 -9.61 -18.50
C GLY A 865 -23.63 -10.22 -19.64
N THR A 866 -24.26 -11.03 -20.48
CA THR A 866 -23.59 -11.96 -21.40
C THR A 866 -24.16 -11.87 -22.82
N GLU A 867 -23.37 -12.32 -23.79
CA GLU A 867 -23.81 -12.49 -25.18
C GLU A 867 -24.32 -13.92 -25.41
N VAL A 868 -25.42 -14.04 -26.14
CA VAL A 868 -25.97 -15.33 -26.60
C VAL A 868 -26.06 -15.31 -28.11
N THR A 869 -25.49 -16.32 -28.77
CA THR A 869 -25.63 -16.51 -30.21
C THR A 869 -26.82 -17.44 -30.49
N ILE A 870 -27.82 -16.93 -31.19
CA ILE A 870 -29.08 -17.60 -31.53
C ILE A 870 -29.20 -17.61 -33.06
N ASN A 871 -29.26 -18.79 -33.67
CA ASN A 871 -29.36 -18.97 -35.13
C ASN A 871 -28.28 -18.19 -35.93
N GLY A 872 -27.06 -18.10 -35.39
CA GLY A 872 -25.93 -17.39 -36.01
C GLY A 872 -25.92 -15.86 -35.81
N LYS A 873 -26.92 -15.28 -35.15
CA LYS A 873 -26.94 -13.87 -34.72
C LYS A 873 -26.57 -13.76 -33.24
N THR A 874 -25.77 -12.77 -32.86
CA THR A 874 -25.39 -12.55 -31.45
C THR A 874 -26.22 -11.43 -30.82
N TYR A 875 -26.68 -11.65 -29.60
CA TYR A 875 -27.56 -10.78 -28.81
C TYR A 875 -26.94 -10.54 -27.43
N GLN A 876 -26.88 -9.28 -26.96
CA GLN A 876 -26.37 -8.94 -25.62
C GLN A 876 -27.52 -8.75 -24.63
N PHE A 877 -27.42 -9.38 -23.45
CA PHE A 877 -28.36 -9.21 -22.35
C PHE A 877 -27.71 -8.40 -21.22
N ASP A 878 -28.47 -7.48 -20.62
CA ASP A 878 -27.97 -6.60 -19.55
C ASP A 878 -27.57 -7.36 -18.27
N GLN A 879 -26.64 -6.79 -17.52
CA GLN A 879 -26.01 -7.41 -16.34
C GLN A 879 -26.92 -7.46 -15.11
N LEU A 880 -27.74 -6.44 -14.89
CA LEU A 880 -28.63 -6.36 -13.73
C LEU A 880 -30.01 -6.97 -14.05
N THR A 881 -30.56 -6.59 -15.20
CA THR A 881 -31.95 -6.89 -15.58
C THR A 881 -32.09 -8.13 -16.47
N GLY A 882 -31.05 -8.51 -17.23
CA GLY A 882 -31.13 -9.53 -18.26
C GLY A 882 -31.98 -9.15 -19.47
N ILE A 883 -32.29 -7.87 -19.66
CA ILE A 883 -33.04 -7.35 -20.81
C ILE A 883 -32.14 -7.39 -22.06
N MET A 884 -32.70 -7.79 -23.19
CA MET A 884 -31.99 -7.78 -24.48
C MET A 884 -31.74 -6.35 -24.98
N THR A 885 -30.47 -6.06 -25.29
CA THR A 885 -30.02 -4.77 -25.83
C THR A 885 -30.58 -4.55 -27.22
N ARG A 886 -31.12 -3.35 -27.50
CA ARG A 886 -31.66 -2.93 -28.81
C ARG A 886 -31.34 -1.45 -29.06
N ASN A 887 -31.07 -1.10 -30.31
CA ASN A 887 -30.77 0.26 -30.79
C ASN A 887 -29.70 0.99 -29.96
N ALA A 888 -28.61 0.29 -29.60
CA ALA A 888 -27.57 0.84 -28.74
C ALA A 888 -26.19 0.23 -29.01
N PHE A 889 -25.14 1.02 -28.77
CA PHE A 889 -23.78 0.51 -28.60
C PHE A 889 -23.65 -0.17 -27.23
N SER A 890 -22.96 -1.30 -27.19
CA SER A 890 -22.52 -1.94 -25.94
C SER A 890 -21.11 -2.52 -26.09
N LYS A 891 -20.45 -2.74 -24.95
CA LYS A 891 -19.17 -3.45 -24.82
C LYS A 891 -19.47 -4.79 -24.19
N SER A 892 -19.18 -5.92 -24.86
CA SER A 892 -19.43 -7.23 -24.25
C SER A 892 -18.33 -7.62 -23.27
N TYR A 893 -18.76 -8.18 -22.13
CA TYR A 893 -17.90 -8.62 -21.03
C TYR A 893 -17.78 -10.14 -21.07
N ASN A 894 -16.88 -10.66 -21.90
CA ASN A 894 -16.61 -12.11 -21.95
C ASN A 894 -15.79 -12.55 -20.74
N TYR A 895 -16.48 -12.96 -19.67
CA TYR A 895 -15.86 -13.39 -18.41
C TYR A 895 -15.43 -14.88 -18.42
N GLU A 896 -14.84 -15.36 -19.51
CA GLU A 896 -14.20 -16.68 -19.58
C GLU A 896 -12.81 -16.61 -20.23
N GLY A 897 -11.75 -16.81 -19.43
CA GLY A 897 -10.62 -17.61 -19.89
C GLY A 897 -9.33 -16.97 -20.42
N SER A 898 -9.02 -15.68 -20.20
CA SER A 898 -7.60 -15.22 -20.35
C SER A 898 -7.29 -13.90 -19.61
N PRO A 899 -6.28 -13.85 -18.71
CA PRO A 899 -5.86 -12.63 -18.02
C PRO A 899 -4.84 -11.77 -18.80
N ARG A 900 -4.57 -12.05 -20.09
CA ARG A 900 -3.65 -11.25 -20.92
C ARG A 900 -4.42 -10.43 -21.96
N PHE A 901 -4.53 -9.13 -21.69
CA PHE A 901 -5.12 -8.08 -22.52
C PHE A 901 -6.64 -8.23 -22.77
N PRO A 902 -7.50 -7.65 -21.92
CA PRO A 902 -8.95 -7.64 -22.15
C PRO A 902 -9.32 -6.66 -23.26
N TYR A 903 -9.35 -7.13 -24.51
CA TYR A 903 -9.94 -6.41 -25.63
C TYR A 903 -11.46 -6.52 -25.57
N TYR A 904 -12.13 -5.50 -25.03
CA TYR A 904 -13.60 -5.43 -25.01
C TYR A 904 -14.14 -5.00 -26.39
N PRO A 905 -14.79 -5.89 -27.17
CA PRO A 905 -15.33 -5.51 -28.46
C PRO A 905 -16.54 -4.57 -28.27
N ILE A 906 -16.50 -3.42 -28.93
CA ILE A 906 -17.66 -2.56 -29.08
C ILE A 906 -18.53 -3.12 -30.20
N ARG A 907 -19.84 -3.22 -29.98
CA ARG A 907 -20.84 -3.67 -30.96
C ARG A 907 -22.05 -2.75 -30.91
N TYR A 908 -22.80 -2.65 -32.00
CA TYR A 908 -24.12 -2.02 -32.01
C TYR A 908 -25.20 -3.07 -32.24
N TYR A 909 -26.21 -3.10 -31.38
CA TYR A 909 -27.32 -4.05 -31.47
C TYR A 909 -28.51 -3.34 -32.12
N GLY A 910 -29.03 -3.91 -33.22
CA GLY A 910 -30.09 -3.30 -34.02
C GLY A 910 -31.47 -3.32 -33.34
N ASN A 911 -32.50 -2.94 -34.09
CA ASN A 911 -33.87 -2.90 -33.56
C ASN A 911 -34.43 -4.30 -33.24
N ASP A 912 -33.94 -5.35 -33.91
CA ASP A 912 -34.23 -6.75 -33.57
C ASP A 912 -33.38 -7.27 -32.39
N GLY A 913 -32.40 -6.49 -31.93
CA GLY A 913 -31.45 -6.81 -30.88
C GLY A 913 -30.22 -7.60 -31.32
N ALA A 914 -30.08 -7.91 -32.61
CA ALA A 914 -28.91 -8.59 -33.12
C ALA A 914 -27.75 -7.60 -33.33
N ALA A 915 -26.51 -8.02 -33.05
CA ALA A 915 -25.32 -7.26 -33.42
C ALA A 915 -25.29 -7.01 -34.94
N LEU A 916 -25.11 -5.75 -35.34
CA LEU A 916 -24.99 -5.37 -36.73
C LEU A 916 -23.60 -5.72 -37.29
N THR A 917 -23.55 -6.04 -38.58
CA THR A 917 -22.32 -6.35 -39.33
C THR A 917 -22.22 -5.50 -40.59
N SER A 918 -21.03 -5.44 -41.19
CA SER A 918 -20.70 -4.65 -42.38
C SER A 918 -20.94 -3.13 -42.19
N TRP A 919 -21.08 -2.40 -43.29
CA TRP A 919 -21.33 -0.96 -43.30
C TRP A 919 -22.72 -0.61 -42.79
N GLN A 920 -22.80 0.29 -41.80
CA GLN A 920 -24.05 0.77 -41.21
C GLN A 920 -24.06 2.30 -41.11
N THR A 921 -25.24 2.90 -41.25
CA THR A 921 -25.46 4.32 -40.95
C THR A 921 -26.35 4.42 -39.71
N ILE A 922 -25.83 5.03 -38.64
CA ILE A 922 -26.53 5.19 -37.36
C ILE A 922 -26.48 6.69 -37.02
N ASP A 923 -27.64 7.30 -36.78
CA ASP A 923 -27.80 8.74 -36.50
C ASP A 923 -27.08 9.67 -37.51
N GLY A 924 -27.09 9.28 -38.79
CA GLY A 924 -26.45 10.03 -39.89
C GLY A 924 -24.92 9.91 -39.95
N LYS A 925 -24.31 9.09 -39.08
CA LYS A 925 -22.88 8.76 -39.08
C LYS A 925 -22.66 7.36 -39.63
N ASP A 926 -21.53 7.16 -40.31
CA ASP A 926 -21.17 5.87 -40.90
C ASP A 926 -20.16 5.11 -40.06
N TYR A 927 -20.41 3.81 -39.91
CA TYR A 927 -19.60 2.88 -39.13
C TYR A 927 -19.38 1.60 -39.95
N PHE A 928 -18.28 0.88 -39.69
CA PHE A 928 -18.08 -0.47 -40.22
C PHE A 928 -17.90 -1.46 -39.08
N PHE A 929 -18.71 -2.52 -39.11
CA PHE A 929 -18.63 -3.64 -38.19
C PHE A 929 -18.10 -4.87 -38.95
N ARG A 930 -17.16 -5.61 -38.35
CA ARG A 930 -16.68 -6.90 -38.87
C ARG A 930 -17.84 -7.92 -38.92
N ASP A 931 -17.64 -9.04 -39.62
CA ASP A 931 -18.61 -10.15 -39.64
C ASP A 931 -18.89 -10.74 -38.24
N SER A 932 -17.98 -10.52 -37.27
CA SER A 932 -18.17 -10.84 -35.85
C SER A 932 -19.04 -9.84 -35.08
N GLY A 933 -19.54 -8.77 -35.72
CA GLY A 933 -20.28 -7.67 -35.08
C GLY A 933 -19.40 -6.62 -34.39
N ASN A 934 -18.08 -6.81 -34.37
CA ASN A 934 -17.13 -5.88 -33.73
C ASN A 934 -16.94 -4.61 -34.58
N LEU A 935 -17.07 -3.43 -33.97
CA LEU A 935 -16.77 -2.13 -34.58
C LEU A 935 -15.27 -2.00 -34.91
N GLU A 936 -14.94 -1.45 -36.08
CA GLU A 936 -13.58 -0.98 -36.41
C GLU A 936 -13.36 0.46 -35.91
N THR A 937 -12.14 0.75 -35.46
CA THR A 937 -11.66 2.10 -35.11
C THR A 937 -10.28 2.34 -35.74
N GLY A 938 -9.88 3.61 -35.91
CA GLY A 938 -8.62 3.95 -36.56
C GLY A 938 -8.56 3.52 -38.03
N ARG A 939 -7.37 3.12 -38.52
CA ARG A 939 -7.17 2.74 -39.93
C ARG A 939 -7.40 1.23 -40.15
N PHE A 940 -8.39 0.90 -40.97
CA PHE A 940 -8.71 -0.47 -41.40
C PHE A 940 -8.78 -0.58 -42.93
N VAL A 941 -8.87 -1.80 -43.47
CA VAL A 941 -8.83 -2.07 -44.93
C VAL A 941 -9.96 -3.03 -45.31
N ILE A 942 -10.67 -2.71 -46.40
CA ILE A 942 -11.66 -3.58 -47.03
C ILE A 942 -11.32 -3.66 -48.52
N GLY A 943 -10.94 -4.85 -48.99
CA GLY A 943 -10.50 -5.06 -50.38
C GLY A 943 -9.24 -4.27 -50.71
N ASP A 944 -9.32 -3.42 -51.74
CA ASP A 944 -8.25 -2.53 -52.21
C ASP A 944 -8.21 -1.18 -51.47
N ARG A 945 -9.15 -0.89 -50.55
CA ARG A 945 -9.33 0.43 -49.95
C ARG A 945 -9.11 0.46 -48.45
N ALA A 946 -8.36 1.46 -48.01
CA ALA A 946 -8.18 1.82 -46.61
C ALA A 946 -9.21 2.88 -46.20
N TYR A 947 -9.69 2.74 -44.97
CA TYR A 947 -10.66 3.61 -44.33
C TYR A 947 -10.09 4.08 -43.00
N ASN A 948 -10.36 5.33 -42.63
CA ASN A 948 -10.00 5.87 -41.34
C ASN A 948 -11.31 6.18 -40.57
N ALA A 949 -11.50 5.49 -39.45
CA ALA A 949 -12.48 5.84 -38.43
C ALA A 949 -11.81 6.63 -37.29
N ASP A 950 -12.60 7.42 -36.58
CA ASP A 950 -12.18 8.01 -35.30
C ASP A 950 -12.17 6.95 -34.16
N ASP A 951 -11.83 7.39 -32.94
CA ASP A 951 -11.82 6.53 -31.74
C ASP A 951 -13.23 6.00 -31.35
N ASN A 952 -14.29 6.57 -31.94
CA ASN A 952 -15.69 6.15 -31.77
C ASN A 952 -16.19 5.28 -32.94
N GLY A 953 -15.32 4.95 -33.91
CA GLY A 953 -15.65 4.13 -35.08
C GLY A 953 -16.32 4.88 -36.24
N VAL A 954 -16.38 6.21 -36.19
CA VAL A 954 -17.05 7.05 -37.21
C VAL A 954 -16.12 7.24 -38.42
N VAL A 955 -16.56 6.77 -39.58
CA VAL A 955 -15.84 6.92 -40.86
C VAL A 955 -16.29 8.20 -41.57
N ALA A 956 -15.32 9.03 -41.97
CA ALA A 956 -15.59 10.33 -42.61
C ALA A 956 -15.91 10.26 -44.13
N ASP A 957 -15.41 9.26 -44.87
CA ASP A 957 -15.75 9.03 -46.29
C ASP A 957 -15.78 7.53 -46.64
N ARG A 958 -16.94 7.04 -47.11
CA ARG A 958 -17.12 5.67 -47.63
C ARG A 958 -16.40 5.38 -48.96
N LYS A 959 -15.81 6.38 -49.61
CA LYS A 959 -14.95 6.14 -50.78
C LYS A 959 -13.67 5.42 -50.39
N GLY A 960 -13.08 5.75 -49.24
CA GLY A 960 -11.76 5.28 -48.82
C GLY A 960 -10.63 5.74 -49.74
N GLU A 961 -9.39 5.48 -49.33
CA GLU A 961 -8.18 5.70 -50.14
C GLU A 961 -7.60 4.36 -50.64
N PRO A 962 -6.83 4.34 -51.73
CA PRO A 962 -6.07 3.16 -52.13
C PRO A 962 -5.18 2.67 -50.98
N ALA A 963 -5.40 1.44 -50.51
CA ALA A 963 -4.76 0.93 -49.30
C ALA A 963 -3.23 0.78 -49.44
N TYR A 964 -2.80 0.51 -50.68
CA TYR A 964 -1.44 0.14 -51.05
C TYR A 964 -0.94 1.10 -52.14
N ARG A 965 0.26 1.64 -51.95
CA ARG A 965 0.97 2.49 -52.93
C ARG A 965 2.46 2.16 -52.89
N ASN A 966 3.13 2.22 -54.03
CA ASN A 966 4.55 1.93 -54.25
C ASN A 966 5.04 0.72 -53.44
N ARG A 967 4.35 -0.42 -53.58
CA ARG A 967 4.69 -1.66 -52.86
C ARG A 967 4.17 -2.92 -53.53
N ILE A 968 4.87 -4.01 -53.30
CA ILE A 968 4.35 -5.36 -53.54
C ILE A 968 3.43 -5.74 -52.38
N VAL A 969 2.29 -6.36 -52.69
CA VAL A 969 1.30 -6.89 -51.75
C VAL A 969 1.09 -8.37 -52.06
N TYR A 970 1.12 -9.20 -51.03
CA TYR A 970 0.82 -10.62 -51.13
C TYR A 970 -0.66 -10.86 -50.80
N ASP A 971 -1.44 -11.41 -51.75
CA ASP A 971 -2.82 -11.87 -51.51
C ASP A 971 -3.00 -13.29 -52.08
N LYS A 972 -3.59 -14.17 -51.26
CA LYS A 972 -3.98 -15.57 -51.60
C LYS A 972 -2.91 -16.47 -52.24
N GLY A 973 -1.63 -16.11 -52.17
CA GLY A 973 -0.52 -16.87 -52.75
C GLY A 973 0.25 -16.14 -53.84
N ASP A 974 -0.29 -15.03 -54.37
CA ASP A 974 0.31 -14.26 -55.45
C ASP A 974 0.84 -12.90 -54.95
N ASN A 975 1.90 -12.40 -55.59
CA ASN A 975 2.43 -11.05 -55.40
C ASN A 975 1.84 -10.10 -56.44
N TYR A 976 1.36 -8.92 -56.02
CA TYR A 976 0.81 -7.87 -56.87
C TYR A 976 1.55 -6.55 -56.59
N TYR A 977 1.98 -5.81 -57.62
CA TYR A 977 2.56 -4.47 -57.44
C TYR A 977 1.51 -3.37 -57.63
N TYR A 978 1.52 -2.40 -56.71
CA TYR A 978 0.64 -1.23 -56.72
C TYR A 978 1.49 0.04 -56.88
N ASN A 979 1.14 0.89 -57.86
CA ASN A 979 1.88 2.11 -58.19
C ASN A 979 1.66 3.27 -57.19
N ASP A 980 2.08 4.48 -57.55
CA ASP A 980 1.99 5.71 -56.76
C ASP A 980 0.53 6.14 -56.47
N LYS A 981 -0.36 5.85 -57.41
CA LYS A 981 -1.81 6.07 -57.31
C LYS A 981 -2.53 4.92 -56.59
N GLY A 982 -1.84 3.81 -56.34
CA GLY A 982 -2.43 2.59 -55.79
C GLY A 982 -3.26 1.80 -56.81
N GLU A 983 -2.94 1.93 -58.09
CA GLU A 983 -3.45 1.10 -59.17
C GLU A 983 -2.58 -0.18 -59.26
N LYS A 984 -3.21 -1.35 -59.36
CA LYS A 984 -2.50 -2.61 -59.65
C LYS A 984 -1.99 -2.58 -61.09
N VAL A 985 -0.69 -2.76 -61.29
CA VAL A 985 -0.05 -2.67 -62.61
C VAL A 985 0.26 -4.04 -63.24
N THR A 986 0.47 -4.03 -64.55
CA THR A 986 0.79 -5.20 -65.39
C THR A 986 2.04 -4.90 -66.23
N GLY A 987 2.59 -5.92 -66.91
CA GLY A 987 3.78 -5.79 -67.75
C GLY A 987 5.08 -5.67 -66.96
N PHE A 988 6.14 -5.17 -67.61
CA PHE A 988 7.42 -4.89 -66.94
C PHE A 988 7.33 -3.63 -66.07
N GLN A 989 7.82 -3.72 -64.83
CA GLN A 989 7.82 -2.65 -63.85
C GLN A 989 9.16 -2.61 -63.11
N GLU A 990 9.67 -1.41 -62.83
CA GLU A 990 10.85 -1.23 -62.00
C GLU A 990 10.44 -1.04 -60.53
N VAL A 991 10.96 -1.91 -59.66
CA VAL A 991 10.65 -1.96 -58.22
C VAL A 991 11.97 -2.16 -57.47
N ASP A 992 12.33 -1.23 -56.60
CA ASP A 992 13.56 -1.26 -55.79
C ASP A 992 14.84 -1.56 -56.62
N GLY A 993 14.94 -0.94 -57.80
CA GLY A 993 16.06 -1.11 -58.75
C GLY A 993 16.04 -2.41 -59.56
N LYS A 994 14.98 -3.21 -59.47
CA LYS A 994 14.81 -4.48 -60.20
C LYS A 994 13.67 -4.39 -61.20
N VAL A 995 13.88 -4.93 -62.39
CA VAL A 995 12.82 -5.02 -63.41
C VAL A 995 12.11 -6.36 -63.30
N LEU A 996 10.89 -6.31 -62.76
CA LEU A 996 9.99 -7.44 -62.55
C LEU A 996 8.92 -7.47 -63.66
N TYR A 997 8.27 -8.62 -63.87
CA TYR A 997 7.14 -8.73 -64.80
C TYR A 997 5.85 -9.19 -64.09
N PHE A 998 4.74 -8.53 -64.42
CA PHE A 998 3.40 -8.84 -63.92
C PHE A 998 2.47 -9.24 -65.08
N ASP A 999 1.67 -10.29 -64.91
CA ASP A 999 0.75 -10.80 -65.94
C ASP A 999 -0.49 -9.90 -66.16
N ALA A 1000 -1.43 -10.33 -67.00
CA ALA A 1000 -2.64 -9.55 -67.33
C ALA A 1000 -3.56 -9.37 -66.11
N GLU A 1001 -3.52 -10.32 -65.17
CA GLU A 1001 -4.19 -10.30 -63.88
C GLU A 1001 -3.41 -9.48 -62.84
N GLY A 1002 -2.18 -9.04 -63.15
CA GLY A 1002 -1.29 -8.23 -62.33
C GLY A 1002 -0.44 -9.01 -61.33
N LYS A 1003 -0.30 -10.33 -61.50
CA LYS A 1003 0.48 -11.22 -60.63
C LYS A 1003 1.95 -11.25 -61.07
N GLN A 1004 2.87 -11.26 -60.11
CA GLN A 1004 4.31 -11.37 -60.39
C GLN A 1004 4.63 -12.74 -61.03
N VAL A 1005 5.26 -12.72 -62.20
CA VAL A 1005 5.66 -13.94 -62.90
C VAL A 1005 7.05 -14.40 -62.45
N LEU A 1006 7.13 -15.63 -61.94
CA LEU A 1006 8.37 -16.26 -61.47
C LEU A 1006 8.74 -17.47 -62.34
N GLY A 1007 10.05 -17.68 -62.53
CA GLY A 1007 10.67 -18.94 -62.93
C GLY A 1007 10.32 -19.47 -64.32
N ARG A 1008 9.93 -18.60 -65.26
CA ARG A 1008 9.49 -19.01 -66.60
C ARG A 1008 9.85 -17.97 -67.66
N PHE A 1009 9.76 -18.39 -68.92
CA PHE A 1009 9.83 -17.49 -70.07
C PHE A 1009 8.53 -16.69 -70.24
N VAL A 1010 8.66 -15.43 -70.66
CA VAL A 1010 7.55 -14.59 -71.16
C VAL A 1010 7.95 -13.97 -72.50
N THR A 1011 6.98 -13.73 -73.38
CA THR A 1011 7.20 -13.04 -74.67
C THR A 1011 6.40 -11.75 -74.69
N VAL A 1012 7.08 -10.63 -74.92
CA VAL A 1012 6.51 -9.27 -74.95
C VAL A 1012 7.12 -8.54 -76.15
N ASP A 1013 6.28 -7.93 -76.98
CA ASP A 1013 6.67 -7.17 -78.19
C ASP A 1013 7.66 -7.91 -79.13
N ASN A 1014 7.39 -9.21 -79.33
CA ASN A 1014 8.18 -10.19 -80.08
C ASN A 1014 9.54 -10.60 -79.47
N TYR A 1015 9.91 -10.09 -78.30
CA TYR A 1015 11.11 -10.53 -77.57
C TYR A 1015 10.74 -11.50 -76.44
N THR A 1016 11.57 -12.52 -76.25
CA THR A 1016 11.42 -13.49 -75.16
C THR A 1016 12.43 -13.19 -74.04
N TYR A 1017 11.94 -13.19 -72.81
CA TYR A 1017 12.67 -12.92 -71.57
C TYR A 1017 12.51 -14.10 -70.61
N TYR A 1018 13.36 -14.22 -69.59
CA TYR A 1018 13.17 -15.18 -68.49
C TYR A 1018 13.23 -14.45 -67.14
N LEU A 1019 12.29 -14.77 -66.25
CA LEU A 1019 12.21 -14.21 -64.90
C LEU A 1019 12.81 -15.18 -63.89
N ASP A 1020 13.69 -14.69 -63.02
CA ASP A 1020 14.35 -15.47 -61.97
C ASP A 1020 13.33 -16.22 -61.08
N PRO A 1021 13.55 -17.51 -60.77
CA PRO A 1021 12.59 -18.35 -60.04
C PRO A 1021 12.46 -18.02 -58.54
N LYS A 1022 13.32 -17.16 -57.98
CA LYS A 1022 13.30 -16.74 -56.57
C LYS A 1022 12.89 -15.28 -56.38
N THR A 1023 13.22 -14.41 -57.33
CA THR A 1023 13.09 -12.94 -57.23
C THR A 1023 12.16 -12.33 -58.28
N GLY A 1024 11.91 -13.01 -59.40
CA GLY A 1024 11.11 -12.49 -60.51
C GLY A 1024 11.80 -11.41 -61.35
N GLU A 1025 13.08 -11.14 -61.09
CA GLU A 1025 13.91 -10.21 -61.85
C GLU A 1025 14.22 -10.77 -63.25
N LYS A 1026 14.09 -9.96 -64.31
CA LYS A 1026 14.47 -10.41 -65.65
C LYS A 1026 15.98 -10.61 -65.76
N TYR A 1027 16.43 -11.71 -66.35
CA TYR A 1027 17.85 -11.93 -66.62
C TYR A 1027 18.37 -10.98 -67.71
N THR A 1028 19.50 -10.33 -67.43
CA THR A 1028 20.23 -9.42 -68.34
C THR A 1028 21.74 -9.68 -68.29
N ASN A 1029 22.45 -9.39 -69.39
CA ASN A 1029 23.91 -9.47 -69.54
C ASN A 1029 24.54 -10.78 -69.04
N ARG A 1030 23.89 -11.92 -69.28
CA ARG A 1030 24.31 -13.23 -68.73
C ARG A 1030 23.88 -14.40 -69.61
N SER A 1031 24.58 -15.53 -69.50
CA SER A 1031 24.09 -16.81 -70.02
C SER A 1031 23.74 -17.73 -68.86
N VAL A 1032 22.61 -18.43 -68.93
CA VAL A 1032 22.08 -19.28 -67.86
C VAL A 1032 21.60 -20.62 -68.44
N LEU A 1033 21.86 -21.71 -67.73
CA LEU A 1033 21.30 -23.02 -68.06
C LEU A 1033 19.87 -23.12 -67.49
N ILE A 1034 18.88 -23.28 -68.36
CA ILE A 1034 17.46 -23.40 -68.02
C ILE A 1034 16.96 -24.70 -68.65
N ASP A 1035 16.40 -25.60 -67.83
CA ASP A 1035 15.89 -26.93 -68.23
C ASP A 1035 16.88 -27.74 -69.08
N GLY A 1036 18.18 -27.61 -68.79
CA GLY A 1036 19.27 -28.31 -69.47
C GLY A 1036 19.75 -27.67 -70.78
N LYS A 1037 19.10 -26.60 -71.28
CA LYS A 1037 19.57 -25.80 -72.41
C LYS A 1037 20.25 -24.51 -71.92
N LEU A 1038 21.35 -24.11 -72.56
CA LEU A 1038 21.98 -22.81 -72.34
C LEU A 1038 21.21 -21.72 -73.12
N TYR A 1039 20.89 -20.62 -72.44
CA TYR A 1039 20.29 -19.42 -73.01
C TYR A 1039 21.16 -18.20 -72.73
N THR A 1040 21.36 -17.31 -73.70
CA THR A 1040 22.07 -16.03 -73.51
C THR A 1040 21.09 -14.87 -73.54
N PHE A 1041 21.22 -13.95 -72.58
CA PHE A 1041 20.39 -12.76 -72.40
C PHE A 1041 21.23 -11.49 -72.63
N ASP A 1042 20.74 -10.59 -73.48
CA ASP A 1042 21.41 -9.32 -73.80
C ASP A 1042 21.25 -8.26 -72.67
N LYS A 1043 21.66 -7.01 -72.96
CA LYS A 1043 21.59 -5.90 -72.00
C LYS A 1043 20.16 -5.50 -71.59
N ASP A 1044 19.18 -5.75 -72.45
CA ASP A 1044 17.78 -5.40 -72.23
C ASP A 1044 16.98 -6.60 -71.69
N GLY A 1045 17.55 -7.80 -71.81
CA GLY A 1045 17.06 -9.07 -71.27
C GLY A 1045 16.46 -10.00 -72.32
N HIS A 1046 16.68 -9.73 -73.60
CA HIS A 1046 16.19 -10.58 -74.69
C HIS A 1046 17.04 -11.86 -74.80
N VAL A 1047 16.38 -13.00 -75.04
CA VAL A 1047 17.05 -14.24 -75.47
C VAL A 1047 17.64 -14.04 -76.87
N VAL A 1048 18.96 -14.17 -76.99
CA VAL A 1048 19.70 -14.02 -78.26
C VAL A 1048 20.35 -15.31 -78.79
N SER A 1049 20.40 -16.38 -77.97
CA SER A 1049 20.81 -17.75 -78.35
C SER A 1049 20.24 -18.80 -77.37
#